data_AF-A0A1J7J3U1-F1
#
_entry.id   AF-A0A1J7J3U1-F1
#
_cell.length_a   1.000
_cell.length_b   1.000
_cell.length_c   1.000
_cell.angle_alpha   90.00
_cell.angle_beta   90.00
_cell.angle_gamma   90.00
#
_symmetry.space_group_name_H-M   'P 1'
#
loop_
_entity.id
_entity.type
_entity.pdbx_description
1 polymer ?
#
loop_
_entity_poly.entity_id
_entity_poly.type
_entity_poly.pdbx_seq_one_letter_code
_entity_poly.pdbx_strand_id
1 'polypeptide(L)'
;MWSPSGSLAPAKDDGIFQMLPLGLRVQDKIEKLIDKHMQSLGASKLALSSLSAQSLWEKSGRLANGVSELFRLTDRKDKGFLLCPTHEEEITSLVARNVTSYRDTPLKLYQITRKYRDELRPRHGLLRGREFMMKDLYTFDVSVKAALESYEQVQVAYRNLFEELKLPILVAKASSGDMGGDLSHEYHLPTSLGEDNVVSCTSCDYVANEELAEVRAADPSAPEEKHIQWSRITEDRKTLVIVWYPESAKGAVNEHAVKALVPDLDTSITDPSEYQKSAEKGSLKVINLFDGSLRHLTTFLEEDGLAVQAAELEMKANPEFQSIEYVSKDKEGKPLSLLGVATGSPCPKCSDGTLKVQEAIELGHTFHLGTRYSEPLDARVEVPKAVLDGPSSSTDKQSEMVPLQMGCHGIGVTRLIGAVADHLHDDKGLNWPRKIAPYEVVVLMNGVKVKPELVGGADEVFDRLADHAELNGLQLDAVLDDRELSLGWKMNDADLALTVLQVNLDSLSAQQLSQVKKQLDEEVEHLTNSFTQLHAAQQKFKECLRCVKAQTPSSGDKKDILVPLTNSLYVKGQLADPDRVIVDVGTGFYVEKDTKSAADFYDDKVKLLASNISDLEQIVQQKTNNLRVVEEVLRQKVLASPQPQKA
;
A
#
# COMPACT_ATOMS: atom_id res chain seq x y z
N MET A 1 19.13 4.87 3.35
CA MET A 1 19.05 3.40 3.46
C MET A 1 18.31 2.95 2.22
N TRP A 2 18.96 2.23 1.29
CA TRP A 2 18.34 1.83 0.03
C TRP A 2 17.30 0.75 0.33
N SER A 3 16.17 0.71 -0.39
CA SER A 3 15.31 -0.49 -0.35
C SER A 3 16.16 -1.72 -0.68
N PRO A 4 16.05 -2.85 0.04
CA PRO A 4 16.71 -4.10 -0.32
C PRO A 4 16.44 -4.52 -1.77
N SER A 5 15.28 -4.14 -2.32
CA SER A 5 14.88 -4.39 -3.71
C SER A 5 15.43 -3.37 -4.73
N GLY A 6 16.20 -2.36 -4.32
CA GLY A 6 16.74 -1.33 -5.21
C GLY A 6 15.68 -0.47 -5.93
N SER A 7 14.42 -0.50 -5.50
CA SER A 7 13.30 0.15 -6.19
C SER A 7 13.02 1.59 -5.73
N LEU A 8 13.33 1.91 -4.47
CA LEU A 8 13.04 3.21 -3.85
C LEU A 8 14.20 3.65 -2.94
N ALA A 9 14.48 4.96 -2.95
CA ALA A 9 15.34 5.59 -1.95
C ALA A 9 14.61 6.81 -1.33
N PRO A 10 14.50 6.89 0.00
CA PRO A 10 13.97 8.10 0.64
C PRO A 10 14.92 9.28 0.39
N ALA A 11 14.36 10.47 0.16
CA ALA A 11 15.13 11.71 0.20
C ALA A 11 15.57 12.02 1.64
N LYS A 12 16.39 13.06 1.82
CA LYS A 12 16.80 13.51 3.16
C LYS A 12 15.63 14.03 4.00
N ASP A 13 14.58 14.52 3.33
CA ASP A 13 13.41 15.14 3.95
C ASP A 13 12.20 14.21 3.90
N ASP A 14 11.35 14.29 4.92
CA ASP A 14 10.21 13.39 5.11
C ASP A 14 9.17 13.53 3.98
N GLY A 15 8.58 12.39 3.58
CA GLY A 15 7.51 12.33 2.59
C GLY A 15 7.94 12.57 1.13
N ILE A 16 9.24 12.59 0.83
CA ILE A 16 9.77 12.76 -0.53
C ILE A 16 10.66 11.57 -0.87
N PHE A 17 10.46 10.99 -2.05
CA PHE A 17 11.14 9.77 -2.47
C PHE A 17 11.74 9.88 -3.87
N GLN A 18 12.88 9.22 -4.04
CA GLN A 18 13.53 9.03 -5.33
C GLN A 18 13.16 7.66 -5.87
N MET A 19 12.53 7.65 -7.05
CA MET A 19 12.23 6.42 -7.76
C MET A 19 13.51 5.91 -8.44
N LEU A 20 14.02 4.76 -8.00
CA LEU A 20 15.21 4.13 -8.56
C LEU A 20 14.85 3.33 -9.83
N PRO A 21 15.81 2.87 -10.66
CA PRO A 21 15.51 2.31 -11.97
C PRO A 21 14.42 1.21 -11.99
N LEU A 22 14.43 0.27 -11.03
CA LEU A 22 13.41 -0.78 -10.96
C LEU A 22 12.03 -0.23 -10.60
N GLY A 23 11.94 0.64 -9.58
CA GLY A 23 10.68 1.28 -9.21
C GLY A 23 10.15 2.19 -10.32
N LEU A 24 11.03 2.86 -11.06
CA LEU A 24 10.66 3.74 -12.16
C LEU A 24 10.08 2.92 -13.32
N ARG A 25 10.65 1.75 -13.61
CA ARG A 25 10.07 0.82 -14.59
C ARG A 25 8.67 0.35 -14.19
N VAL A 26 8.45 0.04 -12.90
CA VAL A 26 7.12 -0.32 -12.39
C VAL A 26 6.16 0.86 -12.56
N GLN A 27 6.59 2.06 -12.18
CA GLN A 27 5.79 3.29 -12.37
C GLN A 27 5.42 3.47 -13.85
N ASP A 28 6.38 3.44 -14.76
CA ASP A 28 6.15 3.60 -16.20
C ASP A 28 5.16 2.56 -16.75
N LYS A 29 5.22 1.31 -16.27
CA LYS A 29 4.27 0.26 -16.67
C LYS A 29 2.87 0.50 -16.10
N ILE A 30 2.74 0.96 -14.86
CA ILE A 30 1.46 1.38 -14.29
C ILE A 30 0.89 2.56 -15.07
N GLU A 31 1.70 3.57 -15.40
CA GLU A 31 1.27 4.73 -16.19
C GLU A 31 0.75 4.31 -17.57
N LYS A 32 1.45 3.41 -18.27
CA LYS A 32 1.01 2.83 -19.55
C LYS A 32 -0.29 2.03 -19.41
N LEU A 33 -0.44 1.28 -18.32
CA LEU A 33 -1.66 0.52 -18.05
C LEU A 33 -2.83 1.47 -17.81
N ILE A 34 -2.64 2.52 -17.01
CA ILE A 34 -3.62 3.58 -16.80
C ILE A 34 -3.97 4.26 -18.14
N ASP A 35 -2.97 4.59 -18.96
CA ASP A 35 -3.19 5.19 -20.28
C ASP A 35 -4.09 4.33 -21.16
N LYS A 36 -3.87 3.01 -21.21
CA LYS A 36 -4.73 2.05 -21.92
C LYS A 36 -6.19 2.16 -21.47
N HIS A 37 -6.44 2.17 -20.16
CA HIS A 37 -7.81 2.28 -19.63
C HIS A 37 -8.43 3.66 -19.88
N MET A 38 -7.68 4.75 -19.74
CA MET A 38 -8.19 6.10 -19.99
C MET A 38 -8.49 6.33 -21.48
N GLN A 39 -7.61 5.86 -22.37
CA GLN A 39 -7.83 5.93 -23.82
C GLN A 39 -9.04 5.10 -24.25
N SER A 40 -9.32 3.97 -23.59
CA SER A 40 -10.52 3.16 -23.85
C SER A 40 -11.83 3.91 -23.57
N LEU A 41 -11.80 4.94 -22.71
CA LEU A 41 -12.92 5.84 -22.45
C LEU A 41 -13.07 6.97 -23.48
N GLY A 42 -12.16 7.04 -24.46
CA GLY A 42 -12.02 8.17 -25.37
C GLY A 42 -11.38 9.41 -24.71
N ALA A 43 -10.73 9.25 -23.55
CA ALA A 43 -10.08 10.37 -22.87
C ALA A 43 -8.76 10.74 -23.55
N SER A 44 -8.51 12.05 -23.66
CA SER A 44 -7.27 12.58 -24.23
C SER A 44 -6.27 12.96 -23.14
N LYS A 45 -5.02 12.51 -23.30
CA LYS A 45 -3.93 12.83 -22.37
C LYS A 45 -3.38 14.22 -22.65
N LEU A 46 -3.14 15.01 -21.61
CA LEU A 46 -2.48 16.30 -21.65
C LEU A 46 -1.49 16.45 -20.48
N ALA A 47 -0.81 17.59 -20.41
CA ALA A 47 0.08 17.94 -19.31
C ALA A 47 -0.20 19.39 -18.87
N LEU A 48 -0.73 19.56 -17.67
CA LEU A 48 -0.95 20.88 -17.06
C LEU A 48 0.28 21.34 -16.28
N SER A 49 0.34 22.64 -16.03
CA SER A 49 1.40 23.23 -15.21
C SER A 49 1.33 22.71 -13.76
N SER A 50 2.45 22.33 -13.17
CA SER A 50 2.56 22.06 -11.72
C SER A 50 2.58 23.33 -10.87
N LEU A 51 2.69 24.50 -11.50
CA LEU A 51 2.60 25.81 -10.87
C LEU A 51 1.29 26.49 -11.28
N SER A 52 0.46 26.86 -10.31
CA SER A 52 -0.78 27.61 -10.53
C SER A 52 -0.72 28.98 -9.85
N ALA A 53 -1.40 29.97 -10.44
CA ALA A 53 -1.50 31.30 -9.86
C ALA A 53 -2.48 31.29 -8.69
N GLN A 54 -2.12 31.91 -7.55
CA GLN A 54 -3.01 32.01 -6.39
C GLN A 54 -4.35 32.67 -6.74
N SER A 55 -4.32 33.68 -7.61
CA SER A 55 -5.53 34.36 -8.10
C SER A 55 -6.55 33.45 -8.79
N LEU A 56 -6.13 32.30 -9.33
CA LEU A 56 -7.04 31.33 -9.93
C LEU A 56 -7.77 30.51 -8.85
N TRP A 57 -7.07 30.14 -7.79
CA TRP A 57 -7.61 29.41 -6.63
C TRP A 57 -8.46 30.30 -5.71
N GLU A 58 -8.21 31.60 -5.72
CA GLU A 58 -9.10 32.59 -5.10
C GLU A 58 -10.47 32.59 -5.77
N LYS A 59 -10.54 32.48 -7.11
CA LYS A 59 -11.81 32.44 -7.84
C LYS A 59 -12.63 31.20 -7.53
N SER A 60 -11.99 30.05 -7.35
CA SER A 60 -12.68 28.83 -6.92
C SER A 60 -13.09 28.88 -5.44
N GLY A 61 -12.53 29.80 -4.65
CA GLY A 61 -12.73 29.91 -3.21
C GLY A 61 -11.90 28.95 -2.37
N ARG A 62 -11.13 28.02 -2.99
CA ARG A 62 -10.35 27.02 -2.26
C ARG A 62 -9.17 27.58 -1.48
N LEU A 63 -8.66 28.77 -1.86
CA LEU A 63 -7.60 29.43 -1.09
C LEU A 63 -8.10 30.02 0.24
N ALA A 64 -9.38 30.42 0.31
CA ALA A 64 -9.97 31.06 1.48
C ALA A 64 -10.40 30.07 2.57
N ASN A 65 -10.69 28.82 2.20
CA ASN A 65 -11.19 27.77 3.10
C ASN A 65 -10.13 27.17 4.03
N GLY A 66 -8.97 27.82 4.21
CA GLY A 66 -7.99 27.38 5.20
C GLY A 66 -7.27 26.06 4.89
N VAL A 67 -7.26 25.59 3.64
CA VAL A 67 -6.52 24.37 3.25
C VAL A 67 -5.04 24.52 3.62
N SER A 68 -4.65 23.83 4.69
CA SER A 68 -3.31 23.91 5.31
C SER A 68 -2.26 23.16 4.50
N GLU A 69 -2.67 22.26 3.60
CA GLU A 69 -1.81 21.36 2.82
C GLU A 69 -1.23 22.00 1.54
N LEU A 70 -1.30 23.33 1.38
CA LEU A 70 -0.87 24.01 0.15
C LEU A 70 0.57 24.54 0.25
N PHE A 71 1.46 24.05 -0.60
CA PHE A 71 2.76 24.69 -0.83
C PHE A 71 2.58 26.02 -1.58
N ARG A 72 2.87 27.13 -0.90
CA ARG A 72 2.79 28.48 -1.46
C ARG A 72 4.19 29.01 -1.76
N LEU A 73 4.33 29.67 -2.90
CA LEU A 73 5.56 30.33 -3.31
C LEU A 73 5.27 31.74 -3.83
N THR A 74 6.25 32.62 -3.68
CA THR A 74 6.20 33.98 -4.22
C THR A 74 7.33 34.13 -5.23
N ASP A 75 7.02 34.60 -6.43
CA ASP A 75 8.04 34.81 -7.45
C ASP A 75 8.85 36.10 -7.20
N ARG A 76 9.85 36.35 -8.05
CA ARG A 76 10.71 37.55 -7.99
C ARG A 76 10.00 38.88 -8.29
N LYS A 77 8.72 38.85 -8.65
CA LYS A 77 7.86 40.01 -8.90
C LYS A 77 6.75 40.14 -7.84
N ASP A 78 6.93 39.46 -6.69
CA ASP A 78 5.98 39.42 -5.59
C ASP A 78 4.61 38.84 -5.99
N LYS A 79 4.57 38.01 -7.05
CA LYS A 79 3.35 37.32 -7.47
C LYS A 79 3.24 35.98 -6.76
N GLY A 80 2.07 35.75 -6.15
CA GLY A 80 1.74 34.50 -5.47
C GLY A 80 1.43 33.35 -6.42
N PHE A 81 2.07 32.21 -6.17
CA PHE A 81 1.86 30.94 -6.84
C PHE A 81 1.70 29.83 -5.80
N LEU A 82 1.28 28.66 -6.28
CA LEU A 82 1.21 27.44 -5.51
C LEU A 82 1.67 26.25 -6.36
N LEU A 83 2.26 25.26 -5.69
CA LEU A 83 2.46 23.95 -6.31
C LEU A 83 1.13 23.20 -6.26
N CYS A 84 0.68 22.70 -7.40
CA CYS A 84 -0.66 22.13 -7.53
C CYS A 84 -0.80 20.83 -6.72
N PRO A 85 -1.70 20.76 -5.71
CA PRO A 85 -2.08 19.51 -5.07
C PRO A 85 -3.06 18.69 -5.93
N THR A 86 -3.75 19.37 -6.85
CA THR A 86 -4.72 18.90 -7.85
C THR A 86 -4.94 20.03 -8.88
N HIS A 87 -5.76 19.82 -9.91
CA HIS A 87 -5.80 20.65 -11.11
C HIS A 87 -7.19 21.07 -11.58
N GLU A 88 -8.25 21.02 -10.74
CA GLU A 88 -9.61 21.43 -11.13
C GLU A 88 -9.65 22.85 -11.70
N GLU A 89 -8.94 23.79 -11.06
CA GLU A 89 -8.87 25.19 -11.49
C GLU A 89 -8.20 25.36 -12.86
N GLU A 90 -7.04 24.71 -13.05
CA GLU A 90 -6.23 24.83 -14.26
C GLU A 90 -6.95 24.23 -15.46
N ILE A 91 -7.53 23.03 -15.31
CA ILE A 91 -8.26 22.37 -16.39
C ILE A 91 -9.55 23.11 -16.74
N THR A 92 -10.29 23.61 -15.74
CA THR A 92 -11.51 24.38 -15.98
C THR A 92 -11.18 25.69 -16.70
N SER A 93 -10.11 26.39 -16.29
CA SER A 93 -9.71 27.62 -16.97
C SER A 93 -9.23 27.37 -18.40
N LEU A 94 -8.60 26.23 -18.68
CA LEU A 94 -8.25 25.84 -20.04
C LEU A 94 -9.51 25.56 -20.87
N VAL A 95 -10.44 24.77 -20.36
CA VAL A 95 -11.69 24.43 -21.05
C VAL A 95 -12.54 25.67 -21.32
N ALA A 96 -12.70 26.57 -20.34
CA ALA A 96 -13.46 27.82 -20.50
C ALA A 96 -12.97 28.69 -21.67
N ARG A 97 -11.66 28.65 -21.98
CA ARG A 97 -11.07 29.45 -23.07
C ARG A 97 -11.15 28.78 -24.44
N ASN A 98 -11.26 27.46 -24.47
CA ASN A 98 -11.03 26.67 -25.68
C ASN A 98 -12.28 25.91 -26.16
N VAL A 99 -13.22 25.59 -25.27
CA VAL A 99 -14.45 24.88 -25.60
C VAL A 99 -15.59 25.88 -25.73
N THR A 100 -16.05 26.11 -26.96
CA THR A 100 -17.10 27.08 -27.26
C THR A 100 -18.41 26.44 -27.72
N SER A 101 -18.41 25.14 -28.04
CA SER A 101 -19.60 24.45 -28.54
C SER A 101 -19.96 23.24 -27.69
N TYR A 102 -21.26 23.04 -27.47
CA TYR A 102 -21.79 21.83 -26.85
C TYR A 102 -21.44 20.55 -27.62
N ARG A 103 -21.15 20.65 -28.92
CA ARG A 103 -20.77 19.50 -29.78
C ARG A 103 -19.40 18.94 -29.46
N ASP A 104 -18.58 19.69 -28.73
CA ASP A 104 -17.27 19.24 -28.27
C ASP A 104 -17.37 18.40 -26.97
N THR A 105 -18.59 18.17 -26.46
CA THR A 105 -18.89 17.36 -25.27
C THR A 105 -19.54 16.02 -25.64
N PRO A 106 -19.38 14.95 -24.84
CA PRO A 106 -18.64 14.89 -23.58
C PRO A 106 -17.13 14.95 -23.80
N LEU A 107 -16.46 15.85 -23.09
CA LEU A 107 -15.00 16.02 -23.18
C LEU A 107 -14.36 15.33 -21.98
N LYS A 108 -13.39 14.45 -22.23
CA LYS A 108 -12.66 13.72 -21.19
C LYS A 108 -11.16 13.98 -21.34
N LEU A 109 -10.57 14.66 -20.35
CA LEU A 109 -9.16 15.08 -20.38
C LEU A 109 -8.44 14.58 -19.13
N TYR A 110 -7.29 13.93 -19.30
CA TYR A 110 -6.53 13.43 -18.15
C TYR A 110 -5.05 13.74 -18.27
N GLN A 111 -4.36 13.67 -17.15
CA GLN A 111 -2.90 13.70 -17.09
C GLN A 111 -2.40 12.67 -16.08
N ILE A 112 -1.10 12.39 -16.16
CA ILE A 112 -0.37 11.69 -15.12
C ILE A 112 0.83 12.57 -14.78
N THR A 113 0.83 13.16 -13.59
CA THR A 113 1.84 14.16 -13.22
C THR A 113 2.07 14.19 -11.72
N ARG A 114 3.12 14.91 -11.31
CA ARG A 114 3.45 15.13 -9.90
C ARG A 114 2.45 16.07 -9.24
N LYS A 115 2.06 15.72 -8.03
CA LYS A 115 1.23 16.52 -7.12
C LYS A 115 2.03 16.82 -5.87
N TYR A 116 1.71 17.97 -5.27
CA TYR A 116 2.40 18.48 -4.10
C TYR A 116 1.37 18.81 -3.01
N ARG A 117 1.45 18.14 -1.87
CA ARG A 117 0.63 18.40 -0.69
C ARG A 117 1.55 18.55 0.51
N ASP A 118 1.45 19.64 1.25
CA ASP A 118 2.28 19.86 2.45
C ASP A 118 1.70 19.06 3.62
N GLU A 119 1.76 17.74 3.47
CA GLU A 119 1.26 16.77 4.44
C GLU A 119 2.00 16.93 5.76
N LEU A 120 1.25 17.22 6.83
CA LEU A 120 1.79 17.49 8.15
C LEU A 120 2.52 16.27 8.72
N ARG A 121 2.04 15.07 8.39
CA ARG A 121 2.60 13.81 8.89
C ARG A 121 2.74 12.78 7.76
N PRO A 122 3.78 12.88 6.91
CA PRO A 122 4.02 11.89 5.86
C PRO A 122 4.40 10.54 6.49
N ARG A 123 3.77 9.44 6.03
CA ARG A 123 3.91 8.10 6.63
C ARG A 123 3.81 7.01 5.57
N HIS A 124 4.28 5.81 5.95
CA HIS A 124 4.15 4.58 5.16
C HIS A 124 4.73 4.68 3.72
N GLY A 125 5.82 5.43 3.54
CA GLY A 125 6.54 5.47 2.27
C GLY A 125 5.73 6.12 1.15
N LEU A 126 5.51 5.37 0.07
CA LEU A 126 4.76 5.83 -1.11
C LEU A 126 3.25 6.00 -0.89
N LEU A 127 2.73 5.53 0.25
CA LEU A 127 1.31 5.61 0.56
C LEU A 127 0.88 7.03 0.94
N ARG A 128 1.68 7.76 1.73
CA ARG A 128 1.37 9.14 2.13
C ARG A 128 2.63 10.01 2.15
N GLY A 129 2.89 10.64 1.01
CA GLY A 129 4.01 11.56 0.80
C GLY A 129 3.58 13.00 0.54
N ARG A 130 4.54 13.92 0.53
CA ARG A 130 4.34 15.33 0.17
C ARG A 130 4.45 15.60 -1.32
N GLU A 131 5.21 14.76 -2.01
CA GLU A 131 5.33 14.73 -3.46
C GLU A 131 5.01 13.32 -3.96
N PHE A 132 4.08 13.21 -4.90
CA PHE A 132 3.61 11.92 -5.39
C PHE A 132 3.09 12.01 -6.83
N MET A 133 3.05 10.88 -7.54
CA MET A 133 2.45 10.83 -8.88
C MET A 133 0.97 10.50 -8.77
N MET A 134 0.16 11.25 -9.49
CA MET A 134 -1.27 11.02 -9.58
C MET A 134 -1.73 11.10 -11.02
N LYS A 135 -2.65 10.21 -11.36
CA LYS A 135 -3.49 10.38 -12.53
C LYS A 135 -4.75 11.12 -12.11
N ASP A 136 -5.09 12.19 -12.79
CA ASP A 136 -6.29 13.01 -12.62
C ASP A 136 -6.98 13.17 -13.97
N LEU A 137 -8.25 12.77 -14.02
CA LEU A 137 -9.12 12.81 -15.19
C LEU A 137 -10.27 13.75 -14.87
N TYR A 138 -10.60 14.62 -15.81
CA TYR A 138 -11.67 15.59 -15.73
C TYR A 138 -12.64 15.38 -16.88
N THR A 139 -13.94 15.28 -16.57
CA THR A 139 -15.00 15.20 -17.57
C THR A 139 -15.78 16.51 -17.61
N PHE A 140 -16.24 16.89 -18.81
CA PHE A 140 -17.08 18.06 -19.04
C PHE A 140 -18.26 17.66 -19.91
N ASP A 141 -19.45 17.79 -19.34
CA ASP A 141 -20.71 17.30 -19.89
C ASP A 141 -21.74 18.45 -19.89
N VAL A 142 -22.72 18.40 -20.80
CA VAL A 142 -23.71 19.49 -20.94
C VAL A 142 -24.91 19.36 -19.99
N SER A 143 -25.10 18.20 -19.38
CA SER A 143 -26.23 17.91 -18.50
C SER A 143 -25.84 16.96 -17.39
N VAL A 144 -26.57 16.99 -16.27
CA VAL A 144 -26.31 16.12 -15.11
C VAL A 144 -26.42 14.65 -15.51
N LYS A 145 -27.40 14.31 -16.36
CA LYS A 145 -27.55 12.94 -16.87
C LYS A 145 -26.30 12.47 -17.63
N ALA A 146 -25.78 13.29 -18.54
CA ALA A 146 -24.57 12.95 -19.29
C ALA A 146 -23.34 12.85 -18.37
N ALA A 147 -23.24 13.72 -17.37
CA ALA A 147 -22.18 13.66 -16.37
C ALA A 147 -22.22 12.36 -15.55
N LEU A 148 -23.40 11.89 -15.15
CA LEU A 148 -23.58 10.61 -14.44
C LEU A 148 -23.23 9.41 -15.33
N GLU A 149 -23.58 9.43 -16.62
CA GLU A 149 -23.15 8.40 -17.59
C GLU A 149 -21.62 8.37 -17.75
N SER A 150 -20.98 9.53 -17.87
CA SER A 150 -19.52 9.67 -17.90
C SER A 150 -18.89 9.15 -16.59
N TYR A 151 -19.49 9.46 -15.44
CA TYR A 151 -19.04 8.99 -14.12
C TYR A 151 -19.06 7.46 -14.03
N GLU A 152 -20.17 6.81 -14.40
CA GLU A 152 -20.30 5.35 -14.40
C GLU A 152 -19.28 4.66 -15.32
N GLN A 153 -19.04 5.20 -16.51
CA GLN A 153 -18.02 4.71 -17.44
C GLN A 153 -16.63 4.72 -16.80
N VAL A 154 -16.28 5.81 -16.11
CA VAL A 154 -15.00 5.92 -15.41
C VAL A 154 -14.90 4.89 -14.28
N GLN A 155 -15.99 4.68 -13.52
CA GLN A 155 -15.98 3.70 -12.45
C GLN A 155 -15.73 2.27 -12.96
N VAL A 156 -16.32 1.90 -14.11
CA VAL A 156 -16.05 0.61 -14.77
C VAL A 156 -14.58 0.50 -15.17
N ALA A 157 -14.01 1.54 -15.78
CA ALA A 157 -12.61 1.52 -16.18
C ALA A 157 -11.65 1.40 -14.98
N TYR A 158 -11.97 2.04 -13.85
CA TYR A 158 -11.20 1.91 -12.61
C TYR A 158 -11.27 0.48 -12.06
N ARG A 159 -12.46 -0.12 -11.98
CA ARG A 159 -12.62 -1.52 -11.54
C ARG A 159 -11.77 -2.48 -12.39
N ASN A 160 -11.82 -2.34 -13.71
CA ASN A 160 -11.03 -3.16 -14.63
C ASN A 160 -9.51 -2.97 -14.43
N LEU A 161 -9.06 -1.73 -14.20
CA LEU A 161 -7.65 -1.44 -13.91
C LEU A 161 -7.19 -2.13 -12.63
N PHE A 162 -7.96 -2.02 -11.54
CA PHE A 162 -7.61 -2.65 -10.27
C PHE A 162 -7.64 -4.18 -10.34
N GLU A 163 -8.56 -4.76 -11.12
CA GLU A 163 -8.60 -6.19 -11.41
C GLU A 163 -7.36 -6.66 -12.19
N GLU A 164 -6.90 -5.92 -13.21
CA GLU A 164 -5.65 -6.22 -13.93
C GLU A 164 -4.41 -6.13 -13.00
N LEU A 165 -4.46 -5.28 -11.98
CA LEU A 165 -3.45 -5.17 -10.93
C LEU A 165 -3.59 -6.23 -9.81
N LYS A 166 -4.62 -7.09 -9.87
CA LYS A 166 -4.94 -8.11 -8.86
C LYS A 166 -5.17 -7.53 -7.46
N LEU A 167 -5.78 -6.36 -7.37
CA LEU A 167 -6.11 -5.72 -6.10
C LEU A 167 -7.60 -5.90 -5.77
N PRO A 168 -7.96 -6.48 -4.60
CA PRO A 168 -9.35 -6.64 -4.18
C PRO A 168 -9.90 -5.33 -3.63
N ILE A 169 -10.40 -4.48 -4.53
CA ILE A 169 -10.88 -3.14 -4.18
C ILE A 169 -12.34 -3.15 -3.73
N LEU A 170 -12.60 -2.47 -2.61
CA LEU A 170 -13.93 -2.08 -2.14
C LEU A 170 -14.25 -0.68 -2.66
N VAL A 171 -15.40 -0.51 -3.32
CA VAL A 171 -15.84 0.80 -3.80
C VAL A 171 -16.81 1.39 -2.79
N ALA A 172 -16.33 2.30 -1.95
CA ALA A 172 -17.09 2.88 -0.86
C ALA A 172 -17.73 4.22 -1.26
N LYS A 173 -18.97 4.46 -0.85
CA LYS A 173 -19.54 5.81 -0.88
C LYS A 173 -18.81 6.70 0.11
N ALA A 174 -18.46 7.91 -0.29
CA ALA A 174 -17.63 8.81 0.50
C ALA A 174 -18.18 10.24 0.52
N SER A 175 -17.67 11.05 1.45
CA SER A 175 -17.96 12.48 1.49
C SER A 175 -17.29 13.19 0.30
N SER A 176 -17.95 14.19 -0.27
CA SER A 176 -17.37 15.01 -1.34
C SER A 176 -16.40 16.09 -0.81
N GLY A 177 -16.42 16.36 0.50
CA GLY A 177 -15.50 17.27 1.19
C GLY A 177 -15.30 18.62 0.49
N ASP A 178 -14.05 19.10 0.51
CA ASP A 178 -13.65 20.38 -0.10
C ASP A 178 -13.69 20.41 -1.64
N MET A 179 -13.75 19.22 -2.27
CA MET A 179 -13.82 19.13 -3.73
C MET A 179 -15.15 19.65 -4.25
N GLY A 180 -16.20 19.57 -3.42
CA GLY A 180 -17.58 19.93 -3.76
C GLY A 180 -18.25 18.86 -4.64
N GLY A 181 -19.58 18.83 -4.62
CA GLY A 181 -20.37 17.81 -5.29
C GLY A 181 -21.38 17.14 -4.36
N ASP A 182 -22.22 16.27 -4.94
CA ASP A 182 -23.27 15.52 -4.25
C ASP A 182 -23.06 14.00 -4.29
N LEU A 183 -22.11 13.52 -5.08
CA LEU A 183 -21.82 12.10 -5.26
C LEU A 183 -20.32 11.85 -5.38
N SER A 184 -19.78 11.02 -4.50
CA SER A 184 -18.41 10.51 -4.61
C SER A 184 -18.25 9.06 -4.17
N HIS A 185 -17.26 8.41 -4.76
CA HIS A 185 -16.86 7.04 -4.41
C HIS A 185 -15.34 6.93 -4.32
N GLU A 186 -14.89 6.29 -3.25
CA GLU A 186 -13.50 5.95 -2.95
C GLU A 186 -13.22 4.48 -3.27
N TYR A 187 -11.99 4.20 -3.69
CA TYR A 187 -11.52 2.88 -4.11
C TYR A 187 -10.50 2.39 -3.09
N HIS A 188 -10.94 1.50 -2.22
CA HIS A 188 -10.22 1.08 -1.03
C HIS A 188 -9.63 -0.32 -1.15
N LEU A 189 -8.35 -0.47 -0.83
CA LEU A 189 -7.71 -1.77 -0.64
C LEU A 189 -7.71 -2.12 0.86
N PRO A 190 -8.42 -3.17 1.30
CA PRO A 190 -8.41 -3.58 2.70
C PRO A 190 -7.01 -4.05 3.14
N THR A 191 -6.44 -3.37 4.12
CA THR A 191 -5.13 -3.71 4.72
C THR A 191 -4.98 -2.98 6.05
N SER A 192 -4.24 -3.59 6.99
CA SER A 192 -3.96 -2.99 8.31
C SER A 192 -3.00 -1.77 8.25
N LEU A 193 -2.47 -1.45 7.05
CA LEU A 193 -1.74 -0.21 6.81
C LEU A 193 -2.65 0.94 6.40
N GLY A 194 -3.96 0.67 6.26
CA GLY A 194 -4.96 1.65 5.91
C GLY A 194 -5.16 2.71 6.99
N GLU A 195 -5.44 3.93 6.56
CA GLU A 195 -5.78 5.04 7.45
C GLU A 195 -7.31 5.26 7.50
N ASP A 196 -8.04 4.72 6.52
CA ASP A 196 -9.48 4.88 6.42
C ASP A 196 -10.20 3.62 6.93
N ASN A 197 -11.30 3.84 7.64
CA ASN A 197 -12.21 2.77 8.01
C ASN A 197 -13.33 2.65 6.98
N VAL A 198 -13.41 1.49 6.33
CA VAL A 198 -14.45 1.16 5.37
C VAL A 198 -15.43 0.18 5.97
N VAL A 199 -16.70 0.51 5.86
CA VAL A 199 -17.82 -0.31 6.33
C VAL A 199 -18.43 -1.04 5.14
N SER A 200 -18.40 -2.37 5.17
CA SER A 200 -19.00 -3.23 4.13
C SER A 200 -20.03 -4.20 4.72
N CYS A 201 -21.11 -4.48 4.01
CA CYS A 201 -22.08 -5.50 4.39
C CYS A 201 -21.63 -6.92 3.99
N THR A 202 -21.95 -7.92 4.81
CA THR A 202 -21.66 -9.34 4.54
C THR A 202 -22.61 -10.00 3.54
N SER A 203 -23.78 -9.39 3.26
CA SER A 203 -24.85 -10.02 2.47
C SER A 203 -25.32 -9.19 1.26
N CYS A 204 -24.91 -7.94 1.11
CA CYS A 204 -25.29 -7.08 -0.02
C CYS A 204 -24.16 -6.11 -0.40
N ASP A 205 -24.32 -5.36 -1.49
CA ASP A 205 -23.30 -4.46 -2.06
C ASP A 205 -23.13 -3.13 -1.30
N TYR A 206 -23.62 -3.03 -0.07
CA TYR A 206 -23.47 -1.81 0.73
C TYR A 206 -22.02 -1.66 1.21
N VAL A 207 -21.36 -0.60 0.74
CA VAL A 207 -20.02 -0.19 1.15
C VAL A 207 -19.98 1.34 1.31
N ALA A 208 -19.51 1.82 2.45
CA ALA A 208 -19.39 3.25 2.75
C ALA A 208 -18.13 3.51 3.58
N ASN A 209 -17.53 4.69 3.39
CA ASN A 209 -16.54 5.20 4.33
C ASN A 209 -17.22 5.43 5.69
N GLU A 210 -16.51 5.27 6.80
CA GLU A 210 -16.99 5.54 8.17
C GLU A 210 -17.69 6.91 8.29
N GLU A 211 -17.23 7.92 7.54
CA GLU A 211 -17.85 9.26 7.53
C GLU A 211 -19.29 9.27 7.01
N LEU A 212 -19.64 8.38 6.08
CA LEU A 212 -20.98 8.28 5.49
C LEU A 212 -21.72 6.99 5.86
N ALA A 213 -21.15 6.17 6.73
CA ALA A 213 -21.75 4.89 7.08
C ALA A 213 -23.05 5.10 7.87
N GLU A 214 -24.17 4.73 7.26
CA GLU A 214 -25.49 4.76 7.90
C GLU A 214 -25.62 3.66 8.96
N VAL A 215 -26.18 4.02 10.12
CA VAL A 215 -26.62 3.07 11.14
C VAL A 215 -28.11 2.76 10.93
N ARG A 216 -28.50 1.49 11.07
CA ARG A 216 -29.93 1.12 11.06
C ARG A 216 -30.62 1.75 12.26
N ALA A 217 -31.72 2.47 12.02
CA ALA A 217 -32.49 3.12 13.07
C ALA A 217 -32.89 2.12 14.18
N ALA A 218 -32.72 2.54 15.44
CA ALA A 218 -33.09 1.75 16.60
C ALA A 218 -34.59 1.44 16.59
N ASP A 219 -34.96 0.22 17.02
CA ASP A 219 -36.35 -0.17 17.19
C ASP A 219 -36.97 0.70 18.30
N PRO A 220 -38.10 1.40 18.07
CA PRO A 220 -38.78 2.18 19.09
C PRO A 220 -39.21 1.38 20.33
N SER A 221 -39.25 0.04 20.23
CA SER A 221 -39.54 -0.87 21.33
C SER A 221 -38.32 -1.33 22.13
N ALA A 222 -37.12 -0.84 21.78
CA ALA A 222 -35.89 -1.18 22.51
C ALA A 222 -35.97 -0.72 23.98
N PRO A 223 -35.47 -1.53 24.92
CA PRO A 223 -35.51 -1.20 26.34
C PRO A 223 -34.72 0.09 26.64
N GLU A 224 -35.17 0.83 27.66
CA GLU A 224 -34.44 2.01 28.16
C GLU A 224 -33.02 1.63 28.55
N GLU A 225 -32.06 2.20 27.83
CA GLU A 225 -30.65 1.99 28.07
C GLU A 225 -30.06 3.16 28.86
N LYS A 226 -29.11 2.87 29.75
CA LYS A 226 -28.33 3.92 30.39
C LYS A 226 -27.58 4.72 29.33
N HIS A 227 -27.48 6.02 29.53
CA HIS A 227 -26.76 6.93 28.66
C HIS A 227 -25.51 7.48 29.37
N ILE A 228 -24.52 7.82 28.56
CA ILE A 228 -23.28 8.45 28.99
C ILE A 228 -23.03 9.69 28.12
N GLN A 229 -22.10 10.53 28.58
CA GLN A 229 -21.73 11.77 27.91
C GLN A 229 -20.31 11.68 27.35
N TRP A 230 -20.12 12.30 26.18
CA TRP A 230 -18.82 12.61 25.61
C TRP A 230 -18.79 14.11 25.34
N SER A 231 -17.70 14.79 25.67
CA SER A 231 -17.65 16.25 25.53
C SER A 231 -16.35 16.76 24.94
N ARG A 232 -16.47 17.87 24.21
CA ARG A 232 -15.39 18.60 23.53
C ARG A 232 -15.69 20.10 23.56
N ILE A 233 -14.71 20.91 23.19
CA ILE A 233 -14.86 22.36 23.10
C ILE A 233 -14.44 22.85 21.72
N THR A 234 -15.01 23.95 21.24
CA THR A 234 -14.60 24.59 19.99
C THR A 234 -13.18 25.17 20.07
N GLU A 235 -12.56 25.40 18.92
CA GLU A 235 -11.22 25.99 18.81
C GLU A 235 -11.12 27.36 19.50
N ASP A 236 -12.19 28.16 19.42
CA ASP A 236 -12.29 29.47 20.06
C ASP A 236 -12.52 29.42 21.59
N ARG A 237 -12.68 28.21 22.16
CA ARG A 237 -12.95 27.92 23.57
C ARG A 237 -14.24 28.51 24.12
N LYS A 238 -15.21 28.86 23.27
CA LYS A 238 -16.47 29.48 23.69
C LYS A 238 -17.66 28.53 23.70
N THR A 239 -17.58 27.40 23.01
CA THR A 239 -18.72 26.48 22.87
C THR A 239 -18.34 25.08 23.36
N LEU A 240 -18.99 24.63 24.42
CA LEU A 240 -18.92 23.28 24.95
C LEU A 240 -19.94 22.40 24.23
N VAL A 241 -19.49 21.31 23.62
CA VAL A 241 -20.33 20.34 22.92
C VAL A 241 -20.39 19.07 23.74
N ILE A 242 -21.61 18.61 24.06
CA ILE A 242 -21.87 17.41 24.85
C ILE A 242 -22.73 16.48 24.00
N VAL A 243 -22.22 15.28 23.74
CA VAL A 243 -22.91 14.20 23.02
C VAL A 243 -23.44 13.19 24.03
N TRP A 244 -24.75 12.95 23.98
CA TRP A 244 -25.47 11.97 24.78
C TRP A 244 -25.73 10.73 23.94
N TYR A 245 -25.29 9.56 24.42
CA TYR A 245 -25.37 8.30 23.67
C TYR A 245 -25.45 7.09 24.64
N PRO A 246 -25.91 5.91 24.18
CA PRO A 246 -26.06 4.73 25.04
C PRO A 246 -24.72 4.22 25.62
N GLU A 247 -24.77 3.71 26.85
CA GLU A 247 -23.60 3.18 27.57
C GLU A 247 -22.95 1.98 26.86
N SER A 248 -23.72 1.16 26.13
CA SER A 248 -23.17 0.07 25.31
C SER A 248 -22.23 0.54 24.21
N ALA A 249 -22.36 1.78 23.74
CA ALA A 249 -21.55 2.36 22.67
C ALA A 249 -20.38 3.20 23.21
N LYS A 250 -19.95 2.99 24.46
CA LYS A 250 -18.85 3.73 25.09
C LYS A 250 -17.59 3.77 24.22
N GLY A 251 -17.18 4.98 23.85
CA GLY A 251 -15.99 5.22 23.03
C GLY A 251 -16.23 5.13 21.52
N ALA A 252 -17.47 4.93 21.07
CA ALA A 252 -17.83 4.84 19.66
C ALA A 252 -18.42 6.14 19.10
N VAL A 253 -18.14 7.31 19.70
CA VAL A 253 -18.63 8.59 19.15
C VAL A 253 -17.88 8.91 17.86
N ASN A 254 -18.62 9.13 16.78
CA ASN A 254 -18.06 9.53 15.49
C ASN A 254 -17.80 11.04 15.51
N GLU A 255 -16.55 11.44 15.69
CA GLU A 255 -16.16 12.85 15.76
C GLU A 255 -16.42 13.61 14.44
N HIS A 256 -16.42 12.92 13.28
CA HIS A 256 -16.76 13.52 11.98
C HIS A 256 -18.24 13.88 11.89
N ALA A 257 -19.12 13.00 12.38
CA ALA A 257 -20.56 13.27 12.47
C ALA A 257 -20.86 14.48 13.38
N VAL A 258 -20.12 14.60 14.50
CA VAL A 258 -20.24 15.77 15.38
C VAL A 258 -19.71 17.03 14.70
N LYS A 259 -18.57 16.97 14.00
CA LYS A 259 -18.01 18.10 13.23
C LYS A 259 -18.93 18.59 12.12
N ALA A 260 -19.68 17.69 11.47
CA ALA A 260 -20.68 18.08 10.48
C ALA A 260 -21.78 19.00 11.06
N LEU A 261 -22.08 18.86 12.37
CA LEU A 261 -23.02 19.70 13.10
C LEU A 261 -22.33 20.93 13.71
N VAL A 262 -21.10 20.77 14.19
CA VAL A 262 -20.28 21.83 14.82
C VAL A 262 -18.90 21.88 14.15
N PRO A 263 -18.73 22.66 13.05
CA PRO A 263 -17.50 22.65 12.24
C PRO A 263 -16.22 23.04 13.00
N ASP A 264 -16.31 23.97 13.94
CA ASP A 264 -15.17 24.52 14.69
C ASP A 264 -14.77 23.66 15.91
N LEU A 265 -15.19 22.39 15.96
CA LEU A 265 -14.93 21.48 17.07
C LEU A 265 -13.45 21.09 17.13
N ASP A 266 -12.80 21.35 18.28
CA ASP A 266 -11.41 20.94 18.50
C ASP A 266 -11.34 19.49 19.00
N THR A 267 -10.93 18.59 18.10
CA THR A 267 -10.78 17.16 18.39
C THR A 267 -9.47 16.82 19.11
N SER A 268 -8.53 17.77 19.21
CA SER A 268 -7.27 17.55 19.92
C SER A 268 -7.43 17.55 21.45
N ILE A 269 -8.53 18.10 21.96
CA ILE A 269 -8.80 18.20 23.40
C ILE A 269 -9.67 17.04 23.84
N THR A 270 -9.15 16.16 24.69
CA THR A 270 -9.91 15.00 25.17
C THR A 270 -10.79 15.27 26.39
N ASP A 271 -10.48 16.31 27.17
CA ASP A 271 -11.26 16.72 28.35
C ASP A 271 -11.40 18.26 28.40
N PRO A 272 -12.61 18.80 28.19
CA PRO A 272 -12.86 20.24 28.25
C PRO A 272 -13.06 20.79 29.68
N SER A 273 -12.95 19.96 30.73
CA SER A 273 -13.32 20.34 32.10
C SER A 273 -12.54 21.53 32.66
N GLU A 274 -11.28 21.71 32.28
CA GLU A 274 -10.48 22.88 32.68
C GLU A 274 -11.00 24.18 32.07
N TYR A 275 -11.47 24.14 30.82
CA TYR A 275 -12.02 25.30 30.13
C TYR A 275 -13.37 25.69 30.69
N GLN A 276 -14.22 24.72 31.05
CA GLN A 276 -15.48 25.00 31.72
C GLN A 276 -15.26 25.67 33.09
N LYS A 277 -14.32 25.16 33.90
CA LYS A 277 -14.02 25.73 35.22
C LYS A 277 -13.39 27.12 35.17
N SER A 278 -12.68 27.44 34.09
CA SER A 278 -12.01 28.73 33.90
C SER A 278 -12.83 29.75 33.11
N ALA A 279 -14.00 29.36 32.59
CA ALA A 279 -14.87 30.24 31.83
C ALA A 279 -15.40 31.40 32.69
N GLU A 280 -15.45 32.59 32.09
CA GLU A 280 -16.10 33.74 32.71
C GLU A 280 -17.61 33.50 32.81
N LYS A 281 -18.26 34.14 33.80
CA LYS A 281 -19.71 34.02 33.98
C LYS A 281 -20.47 34.47 32.73
N GLY A 282 -21.40 33.63 32.25
CA GLY A 282 -22.21 33.89 31.06
C GLY A 282 -21.42 33.99 29.76
N SER A 283 -20.24 33.37 29.67
CA SER A 283 -19.39 33.41 28.47
C SER A 283 -19.45 32.14 27.62
N LEU A 284 -19.86 31.01 28.21
CA LEU A 284 -19.78 29.70 27.56
C LEU A 284 -21.11 29.28 26.95
N LYS A 285 -21.14 28.93 25.67
CA LYS A 285 -22.30 28.33 25.01
C LYS A 285 -22.25 26.81 25.16
N VAL A 286 -23.39 26.15 25.38
CA VAL A 286 -23.47 24.69 25.50
C VAL A 286 -24.40 24.14 24.42
N ILE A 287 -23.95 23.12 23.70
CA ILE A 287 -24.75 22.39 22.72
C ILE A 287 -24.82 20.92 23.17
N ASN A 288 -26.01 20.48 23.56
CA ASN A 288 -26.31 19.08 23.87
C ASN A 288 -26.84 18.38 22.62
N LEU A 289 -26.06 17.46 22.07
CA LEU A 289 -26.41 16.62 20.92
C LEU A 289 -26.86 15.25 21.42
N PHE A 290 -28.02 14.77 20.97
CA PHE A 290 -28.55 13.46 21.37
C PHE A 290 -28.51 12.49 20.20
N ASP A 291 -27.87 11.35 20.39
CA ASP A 291 -27.89 10.28 19.40
C ASP A 291 -29.32 9.74 19.23
N GLY A 292 -29.68 9.43 17.98
CA GLY A 292 -31.02 8.97 17.59
C GLY A 292 -31.41 7.62 18.18
N SER A 293 -30.47 6.85 18.74
CA SER A 293 -30.77 5.64 19.51
C SER A 293 -31.40 5.94 20.88
N LEU A 294 -31.21 7.14 21.44
CA LEU A 294 -31.81 7.58 22.71
C LEU A 294 -33.22 8.17 22.52
N ARG A 295 -34.07 7.51 21.73
CA ARG A 295 -35.44 8.01 21.41
C ARG A 295 -36.28 8.30 22.66
N HIS A 296 -36.09 7.53 23.71
CA HIS A 296 -36.79 7.72 24.98
C HIS A 296 -36.47 9.07 25.64
N LEU A 297 -35.32 9.69 25.36
CA LEU A 297 -34.98 11.04 25.83
C LEU A 297 -35.35 12.12 24.81
N THR A 298 -35.09 11.87 23.52
CA THR A 298 -35.31 12.88 22.49
C THR A 298 -36.79 13.20 22.28
N THR A 299 -37.68 12.23 22.46
CA THR A 299 -39.12 12.44 22.27
C THR A 299 -39.68 13.51 23.21
N PHE A 300 -39.23 13.53 24.48
CA PHE A 300 -39.65 14.56 25.45
C PHE A 300 -39.03 15.94 25.15
N LEU A 301 -37.78 15.97 24.67
CA LEU A 301 -37.13 17.23 24.28
C LEU A 301 -37.79 17.86 23.04
N GLU A 302 -38.39 17.03 22.19
CA GLU A 302 -39.11 17.43 20.99
C GLU A 302 -40.53 17.94 21.27
N GLU A 303 -41.04 17.77 22.50
CA GLU A 303 -42.31 18.36 22.92
C GLU A 303 -42.18 19.88 23.11
N ASP A 304 -43.18 20.64 22.64
CA ASP A 304 -43.13 22.10 22.58
C ASP A 304 -42.79 22.74 23.95
N GLY A 305 -41.64 23.43 23.99
CA GLY A 305 -41.20 24.26 25.11
C GLY A 305 -40.44 23.54 26.22
N LEU A 306 -40.34 22.20 26.20
CA LEU A 306 -39.62 21.44 27.24
C LEU A 306 -38.10 21.62 27.19
N ALA A 307 -37.51 21.60 25.99
CA ALA A 307 -36.08 21.89 25.81
C ALA A 307 -35.70 23.29 26.31
N VAL A 308 -36.55 24.29 26.07
CA VAL A 308 -36.34 25.67 26.55
C VAL A 308 -36.42 25.74 28.07
N GLN A 309 -37.40 25.06 28.68
CA GLN A 309 -37.53 25.00 30.14
C GLN A 309 -36.34 24.29 30.80
N ALA A 310 -35.86 23.19 30.21
CA ALA A 310 -34.67 22.48 30.67
C ALA A 310 -33.43 23.37 30.60
N ALA A 311 -33.23 24.08 29.48
CA ALA A 311 -32.12 25.02 29.31
C ALA A 311 -32.14 26.12 30.38
N GLU A 312 -33.30 26.72 30.64
CA GLU A 312 -33.44 27.77 31.67
C GLU A 312 -33.11 27.27 33.08
N LEU A 313 -33.47 26.04 33.42
CA LEU A 313 -33.16 25.42 34.71
C LEU A 313 -31.66 25.13 34.84
N GLU A 314 -31.05 24.58 33.79
CA GLU A 314 -29.64 24.23 33.78
C GLU A 314 -28.74 25.49 33.78
N MET A 315 -29.13 26.56 33.07
CA MET A 315 -28.44 27.86 33.14
C MET A 315 -28.53 28.51 34.52
N LYS A 316 -29.61 28.31 35.28
CA LYS A 316 -29.70 28.80 36.67
C LYS A 316 -28.76 28.04 37.60
N ALA A 317 -28.50 26.77 37.32
CA ALA A 317 -27.57 25.95 38.10
C ALA A 317 -26.10 26.22 37.74
N ASN A 318 -25.82 26.67 36.51
CA ASN A 318 -24.48 26.86 35.97
C ASN A 318 -24.28 28.31 35.47
N PRO A 319 -23.84 29.24 36.34
CA PRO A 319 -23.75 30.67 36.03
C PRO A 319 -22.69 31.04 34.97
N GLU A 320 -21.84 30.10 34.57
CA GLU A 320 -20.89 30.23 33.47
C GLU A 320 -21.54 30.12 32.08
N PHE A 321 -22.73 29.51 31.99
CA PHE A 321 -23.40 29.26 30.70
C PHE A 321 -24.15 30.50 30.19
N GLN A 322 -23.86 30.90 28.96
CA GLN A 322 -24.54 31.96 28.21
C GLN A 322 -25.85 31.47 27.57
N SER A 323 -25.84 30.25 27.03
CA SER A 323 -26.96 29.63 26.34
C SER A 323 -26.79 28.11 26.32
N ILE A 324 -27.89 27.37 26.35
CA ILE A 324 -27.92 25.91 26.22
C ILE A 324 -28.87 25.54 25.09
N GLU A 325 -28.40 24.72 24.16
CA GLU A 325 -29.17 24.17 23.05
C GLU A 325 -29.29 22.65 23.19
N TYR A 326 -30.46 22.09 22.90
CA TYR A 326 -30.67 20.65 22.80
C TYR A 326 -31.03 20.30 21.36
N VAL A 327 -30.24 19.44 20.73
CA VAL A 327 -30.40 19.04 19.32
C VAL A 327 -30.55 17.53 19.25
N SER A 328 -31.69 17.06 18.75
CA SER A 328 -31.97 15.63 18.52
C SER A 328 -32.17 15.26 17.05
N LYS A 329 -32.26 16.27 16.17
CA LYS A 329 -32.54 16.11 14.74
C LYS A 329 -31.58 16.92 13.88
N ASP A 330 -31.33 16.43 12.66
CA ASP A 330 -30.61 17.15 11.62
C ASP A 330 -31.49 18.23 10.97
N LYS A 331 -30.94 18.95 9.99
CA LYS A 331 -31.62 20.04 9.26
C LYS A 331 -32.83 19.53 8.47
N GLU A 332 -32.85 18.25 8.14
CA GLU A 332 -33.89 17.53 7.41
C GLU A 332 -34.95 16.91 8.34
N GLY A 333 -34.80 17.06 9.66
CA GLY A 333 -35.73 16.57 10.67
C GLY A 333 -35.58 15.08 11.00
N LYS A 334 -34.50 14.42 10.55
CA LYS A 334 -34.18 13.03 10.92
C LYS A 334 -33.38 12.99 12.23
N PRO A 335 -33.45 11.90 13.00
CA PRO A 335 -32.66 11.74 14.21
C PRO A 335 -31.16 11.79 13.90
N LEU A 336 -30.37 12.37 14.81
CA LEU A 336 -28.92 12.41 14.66
C LEU A 336 -28.32 11.00 14.71
N SER A 337 -27.28 10.75 13.91
CA SER A 337 -26.46 9.54 13.96
C SER A 337 -25.05 9.94 14.36
N LEU A 338 -24.74 9.86 15.66
CA LEU A 338 -23.50 10.39 16.25
C LEU A 338 -22.50 9.29 16.62
N LEU A 339 -22.87 8.03 16.42
CA LEU A 339 -22.05 6.86 16.71
C LEU A 339 -21.40 6.31 15.44
N GLY A 340 -20.16 5.85 15.58
CA GLY A 340 -19.45 5.06 14.58
C GLY A 340 -20.06 3.68 14.45
N VAL A 341 -19.98 3.10 13.25
CA VAL A 341 -20.48 1.76 13.00
C VAL A 341 -19.54 0.75 13.66
N ALA A 342 -20.10 -0.20 14.41
CA ALA A 342 -19.34 -1.32 14.95
C ALA A 342 -19.41 -2.54 14.01
N THR A 343 -18.35 -3.35 14.00
CA THR A 343 -18.40 -4.66 13.33
C THR A 343 -19.45 -5.53 14.02
N GLY A 344 -20.34 -6.13 13.21
CA GLY A 344 -21.49 -6.91 13.67
C GLY A 344 -22.81 -6.13 13.71
N SER A 345 -22.79 -4.79 13.54
CA SER A 345 -24.02 -3.99 13.47
C SER A 345 -24.91 -4.44 12.31
N PRO A 346 -26.25 -4.37 12.43
CA PRO A 346 -27.15 -4.73 11.34
C PRO A 346 -27.01 -3.76 10.16
N CYS A 347 -27.07 -4.31 8.95
CA CYS A 347 -27.01 -3.51 7.72
C CYS A 347 -28.21 -2.55 7.62
N PRO A 348 -28.02 -1.29 7.20
CA PRO A 348 -29.12 -0.35 6.97
C PRO A 348 -29.90 -0.65 5.67
N LYS A 349 -29.32 -1.40 4.73
CA LYS A 349 -29.90 -1.68 3.41
C LYS A 349 -30.57 -3.06 3.27
N CYS A 350 -30.21 -4.04 4.11
CA CYS A 350 -30.78 -5.38 4.05
C CYS A 350 -31.04 -5.95 5.46
N SER A 351 -31.98 -6.91 5.56
CA SER A 351 -32.37 -7.50 6.84
C SER A 351 -31.37 -8.52 7.39
N ASP A 352 -30.67 -9.23 6.50
CA ASP A 352 -29.93 -10.45 6.83
C ASP A 352 -28.42 -10.22 6.91
N GLY A 353 -27.97 -9.02 6.57
CA GLY A 353 -26.55 -8.65 6.54
C GLY A 353 -26.09 -7.97 7.82
N THR A 354 -24.84 -8.23 8.17
CA THR A 354 -24.11 -7.53 9.22
C THR A 354 -23.01 -6.67 8.61
N LEU A 355 -22.65 -5.59 9.27
CA LEU A 355 -21.61 -4.66 8.84
C LEU A 355 -20.25 -5.15 9.36
N LYS A 356 -19.25 -5.03 8.51
CA LYS A 356 -17.85 -5.29 8.81
C LYS A 356 -17.08 -4.00 8.61
N VAL A 357 -16.34 -3.58 9.63
CA VAL A 357 -15.45 -2.42 9.58
C VAL A 357 -14.05 -2.94 9.32
N GLN A 358 -13.36 -2.36 8.34
CA GLN A 358 -11.99 -2.73 7.99
C GLN A 358 -11.16 -1.49 7.71
N GLU A 359 -9.92 -1.49 8.22
CA GLU A 359 -8.90 -0.54 7.77
C GLU A 359 -8.58 -0.79 6.29
N ALA A 360 -8.45 0.30 5.53
CA ALA A 360 -8.16 0.26 4.11
C ALA A 360 -7.36 1.48 3.63
N ILE A 361 -6.65 1.30 2.53
CA ILE A 361 -5.94 2.37 1.83
C ILE A 361 -6.78 2.84 0.65
N GLU A 362 -7.09 4.13 0.60
CA GLU A 362 -7.69 4.77 -0.57
C GLU A 362 -6.68 4.85 -1.74
N LEU A 363 -6.94 4.14 -2.84
CA LEU A 363 -6.08 4.14 -4.05
C LEU A 363 -6.59 5.08 -5.14
N GLY A 364 -7.85 5.48 -5.06
CA GLY A 364 -8.46 6.44 -5.98
C GLY A 364 -9.79 6.96 -5.47
N HIS A 365 -10.23 8.07 -6.07
CA HIS A 365 -11.47 8.75 -5.72
C HIS A 365 -12.13 9.27 -6.99
N THR A 366 -13.45 9.15 -7.08
CA THR A 366 -14.25 9.71 -8.17
C THR A 366 -15.32 10.64 -7.61
N PHE A 367 -15.38 11.86 -8.12
CA PHE A 367 -16.32 12.91 -7.72
C PHE A 367 -17.19 13.34 -8.89
N HIS A 368 -18.49 13.50 -8.64
CA HIS A 368 -19.36 14.32 -9.46
C HIS A 368 -19.35 15.74 -8.89
N LEU A 369 -18.63 16.65 -9.56
CA LEU A 369 -18.41 18.02 -9.08
C LEU A 369 -19.57 18.97 -9.42
N GLY A 370 -20.48 18.55 -10.30
CA GLY A 370 -21.54 19.39 -10.84
C GLY A 370 -20.95 20.66 -11.46
N THR A 371 -21.43 21.82 -11.02
CA THR A 371 -21.00 23.14 -11.54
C THR A 371 -20.01 23.87 -10.62
N ARG A 372 -19.47 23.19 -9.60
CA ARG A 372 -18.65 23.79 -8.53
C ARG A 372 -17.48 24.66 -9.03
N TYR A 373 -16.87 24.30 -10.15
CA TYR A 373 -15.75 25.01 -10.76
C TYR A 373 -16.13 25.74 -12.04
N SER A 374 -17.02 25.16 -12.85
CA SER A 374 -17.43 25.75 -14.14
C SER A 374 -18.20 27.06 -13.98
N GLU A 375 -19.01 27.20 -12.93
CA GLU A 375 -19.67 28.48 -12.63
C GLU A 375 -18.70 29.60 -12.26
N PRO A 376 -17.82 29.46 -11.24
CA PRO A 376 -16.91 30.54 -10.84
C PRO A 376 -15.79 30.83 -11.85
N LEU A 377 -15.46 29.88 -12.73
CA LEU A 377 -14.42 30.03 -13.76
C LEU A 377 -14.97 30.26 -15.17
N ASP A 378 -16.28 30.47 -15.30
CA ASP A 378 -17.00 30.80 -16.53
C ASP A 378 -16.80 29.77 -17.67
N ALA A 379 -16.74 28.48 -17.31
CA ALA A 379 -16.71 27.38 -18.28
C ALA A 379 -18.14 27.02 -18.72
N ARG A 380 -18.67 27.80 -19.67
CA ARG A 380 -20.06 27.69 -20.16
C ARG A 380 -20.11 27.45 -21.66
N VAL A 381 -21.16 26.78 -22.13
CA VAL A 381 -21.44 26.57 -23.56
C VAL A 381 -22.90 26.84 -23.89
N GLU A 382 -23.16 27.27 -25.13
CA GLU A 382 -24.51 27.44 -25.65
C GLU A 382 -25.07 26.08 -26.12
N VAL A 383 -26.19 25.66 -25.53
CA VAL A 383 -26.82 24.35 -25.79
C VAL A 383 -28.27 24.54 -26.26
N PRO A 384 -28.69 23.93 -27.38
CA PRO A 384 -30.10 23.89 -27.78
C PRO A 384 -30.95 23.13 -26.74
N LYS A 385 -32.12 23.67 -26.35
CA LYS A 385 -33.00 23.03 -25.33
C LYS A 385 -33.39 21.58 -25.65
N ALA A 386 -33.53 21.24 -26.94
CA ALA A 386 -33.81 19.86 -27.37
C ALA A 386 -32.73 18.84 -26.94
N VAL A 387 -31.49 19.29 -26.73
CA VAL A 387 -30.38 18.46 -26.22
C VAL A 387 -30.44 18.30 -24.70
N LEU A 388 -31.01 19.28 -23.99
CA LEU A 388 -31.14 19.26 -22.53
C LEU A 388 -32.35 18.43 -22.05
N ASP A 389 -33.51 18.59 -22.70
CA ASP A 389 -34.79 17.99 -22.25
C ASP A 389 -35.14 16.67 -22.94
N GLY A 390 -34.35 16.25 -23.93
CA GLY A 390 -34.66 15.10 -24.79
C GLY A 390 -35.75 15.39 -25.84
N PRO A 391 -36.08 14.40 -26.70
CA PRO A 391 -36.90 14.60 -27.89
C PRO A 391 -38.38 14.96 -27.64
N SER A 392 -38.81 15.11 -26.38
CA SER A 392 -40.20 15.43 -26.02
C SER A 392 -40.47 16.90 -25.71
N SER A 393 -39.47 17.79 -25.75
CA SER A 393 -39.70 19.23 -25.56
C SER A 393 -39.72 19.99 -26.89
N SER A 394 -40.60 20.97 -26.93
CA SER A 394 -41.22 21.67 -28.06
C SER A 394 -40.30 22.24 -29.16
N THR A 395 -40.92 22.54 -30.30
CA THR A 395 -40.43 23.11 -31.57
C THR A 395 -39.69 24.47 -31.51
N ASP A 396 -39.18 24.90 -30.36
CA ASP A 396 -38.47 26.18 -30.23
C ASP A 396 -36.96 26.03 -30.44
N LYS A 397 -36.43 26.78 -31.40
CA LYS A 397 -34.99 26.97 -31.65
C LYS A 397 -34.31 27.81 -30.55
N GLN A 398 -34.67 27.60 -29.29
CA GLN A 398 -34.09 28.32 -28.17
C GLN A 398 -32.85 27.56 -27.66
N SER A 399 -31.73 28.26 -27.60
CA SER A 399 -30.52 27.81 -26.93
C SER A 399 -30.39 28.49 -25.56
N GLU A 400 -29.66 27.85 -24.66
CA GLU A 400 -29.35 28.37 -23.33
C GLU A 400 -27.86 28.26 -23.05
N MET A 401 -27.29 29.27 -22.38
CA MET A 401 -25.91 29.24 -21.90
C MET A 401 -25.84 28.50 -20.58
N VAL A 402 -25.36 27.27 -20.60
CA VAL A 402 -25.26 26.41 -19.41
C VAL A 402 -23.81 26.25 -18.96
N PRO A 403 -23.54 26.23 -17.64
CA PRO A 403 -22.25 25.79 -17.13
C PRO A 403 -22.06 24.30 -17.41
N LEU A 404 -20.83 23.92 -17.79
CA LEU A 404 -20.48 22.52 -17.99
C LEU A 404 -20.57 21.76 -16.66
N GLN A 405 -21.22 20.61 -16.66
CA GLN A 405 -21.19 19.66 -15.55
C GLN A 405 -19.84 18.96 -15.54
N MET A 406 -19.23 18.85 -14.36
CA MET A 406 -17.86 18.36 -14.22
C MET A 406 -17.78 17.08 -13.39
N GLY A 407 -16.88 16.19 -13.81
CA GLY A 407 -16.39 15.07 -13.00
C GLY A 407 -14.89 15.22 -12.73
N CYS A 408 -14.42 14.77 -11.57
CA CYS A 408 -12.99 14.64 -11.27
C CYS A 408 -12.70 13.24 -10.75
N HIS A 409 -11.69 12.58 -11.31
CA HIS A 409 -11.39 11.20 -11.01
C HIS A 409 -9.88 11.08 -10.79
N GLY A 410 -9.45 10.69 -9.59
CA GLY A 410 -8.05 10.58 -9.18
C GLY A 410 -7.62 9.13 -8.94
N ILE A 411 -6.38 8.79 -9.29
CA ILE A 411 -5.69 7.55 -8.88
C ILE A 411 -4.28 7.93 -8.43
N GLY A 412 -3.89 7.54 -7.22
CA GLY A 412 -2.52 7.70 -6.73
C GLY A 412 -1.59 6.69 -7.40
N VAL A 413 -0.84 7.10 -8.42
CA VAL A 413 0.04 6.20 -9.19
C VAL A 413 1.19 5.67 -8.33
N THR A 414 1.85 6.52 -7.56
CA THR A 414 2.88 6.05 -6.61
C THR A 414 2.28 5.23 -5.47
N ARG A 415 1.07 5.60 -5.03
CA ARG A 415 0.34 4.85 -3.99
C ARG A 415 -0.01 3.43 -4.47
N LEU A 416 -0.37 3.26 -5.74
CA LEU A 416 -0.58 1.94 -6.36
C LEU A 416 0.66 1.05 -6.27
N ILE A 417 1.87 1.59 -6.46
CA ILE A 417 3.12 0.83 -6.32
C ILE A 417 3.24 0.27 -4.90
N GLY A 418 3.02 1.12 -3.89
CA GLY A 418 3.04 0.72 -2.48
C GLY A 418 1.95 -0.30 -2.16
N ALA A 419 0.74 -0.10 -2.67
CA ALA A 419 -0.41 -0.98 -2.45
C ALA A 419 -0.23 -2.37 -3.06
N VAL A 420 0.32 -2.45 -4.28
CA VAL A 420 0.66 -3.74 -4.90
C VAL A 420 1.78 -4.43 -4.14
N ALA A 421 2.82 -3.70 -3.73
CA ALA A 421 3.91 -4.27 -2.95
C ALA A 421 3.44 -4.80 -1.59
N ASP A 422 2.53 -4.09 -0.91
CA ASP A 422 1.92 -4.53 0.34
C ASP A 422 1.02 -5.75 0.14
N HIS A 423 0.15 -5.72 -0.87
CA HIS A 423 -0.81 -6.79 -1.08
C HIS A 423 -0.20 -8.07 -1.66
N LEU A 424 0.82 -7.94 -2.51
CA LEU A 424 1.43 -9.03 -3.26
C LEU A 424 2.91 -9.16 -2.87
N HIS A 425 3.16 -9.59 -1.63
CA HIS A 425 4.48 -10.03 -1.18
C HIS A 425 4.39 -11.37 -0.47
N ASP A 426 5.53 -12.02 -0.29
CA ASP A 426 5.71 -13.18 0.57
C ASP A 426 7.02 -13.06 1.37
N ASP A 427 7.39 -14.12 2.09
CA ASP A 427 8.61 -14.15 2.90
C ASP A 427 9.91 -13.99 2.07
N LYS A 428 9.85 -14.13 0.74
CA LYS A 428 11.00 -14.03 -0.16
C LYS A 428 11.10 -12.67 -0.83
N GLY A 429 9.98 -12.03 -1.14
CA GLY A 429 10.00 -10.71 -1.77
C GLY A 429 8.68 -10.27 -2.41
N LEU A 430 8.81 -9.44 -3.44
CA LEU A 430 7.69 -8.77 -4.11
C LEU A 430 7.16 -9.60 -5.28
N ASN A 431 5.86 -9.84 -5.30
CA ASN A 431 5.15 -10.63 -6.30
C ASN A 431 4.36 -9.74 -7.27
N TRP A 432 5.06 -8.93 -8.08
CA TRP A 432 4.40 -8.02 -9.02
C TRP A 432 3.49 -8.75 -10.02
N PRO A 433 2.30 -8.22 -10.33
CA PRO A 433 1.54 -8.65 -11.49
C PRO A 433 2.40 -8.52 -12.75
N ARG A 434 2.34 -9.53 -13.63
CA ARG A 434 3.14 -9.59 -14.87
C ARG A 434 3.13 -8.30 -15.68
N LYS A 435 1.99 -7.59 -15.73
CA LYS A 435 1.82 -6.33 -16.46
C LYS A 435 2.69 -5.18 -15.95
N ILE A 436 3.07 -5.19 -14.67
CA ILE A 436 3.80 -4.10 -14.01
C ILE A 436 5.13 -4.53 -13.39
N ALA A 437 5.46 -5.81 -13.41
CA ALA A 437 6.77 -6.32 -12.98
C ALA A 437 7.90 -5.55 -13.68
N PRO A 438 9.00 -5.16 -12.99
CA PRO A 438 10.08 -4.39 -13.62
C PRO A 438 10.64 -5.06 -14.88
N TYR A 439 10.80 -6.39 -14.81
CA TYR A 439 11.10 -7.30 -15.92
C TYR A 439 10.19 -8.53 -15.80
N GLU A 440 9.86 -9.16 -16.92
CA GLU A 440 9.09 -10.40 -16.97
C GLU A 440 9.99 -11.63 -16.79
N VAL A 441 11.24 -11.55 -17.21
CA VAL A 441 12.21 -12.65 -17.15
C VAL A 441 13.58 -12.13 -16.73
N VAL A 442 14.27 -12.92 -15.91
CA VAL A 442 15.65 -12.66 -15.47
C VAL A 442 16.52 -13.83 -15.90
N VAL A 443 17.55 -13.55 -16.69
CA VAL A 443 18.56 -14.53 -17.07
C VAL A 443 19.72 -14.40 -16.09
N LEU A 444 19.99 -15.47 -15.34
CA LEU A 444 21.04 -15.49 -14.32
C LEU A 444 22.27 -16.22 -14.86
N MET A 445 23.39 -15.49 -14.99
CA MET A 445 24.69 -16.08 -15.28
C MET A 445 25.41 -16.40 -13.96
N ASN A 446 26.08 -17.56 -13.85
CA ASN A 446 26.94 -17.80 -12.70
C ASN A 446 28.24 -16.99 -12.83
N GLY A 447 28.46 -16.00 -11.96
CA GLY A 447 29.59 -15.06 -12.02
C GLY A 447 30.90 -15.56 -11.41
N VAL A 448 30.98 -16.83 -10.95
CA VAL A 448 32.18 -17.40 -10.35
C VAL A 448 32.89 -18.30 -11.37
N LYS A 449 34.13 -17.95 -11.76
CA LYS A 449 35.04 -18.68 -12.69
C LYS A 449 34.45 -19.94 -13.32
N VAL A 450 33.59 -19.74 -14.32
CA VAL A 450 33.06 -20.81 -15.15
C VAL A 450 34.07 -21.07 -16.27
N LYS A 451 34.21 -22.33 -16.72
CA LYS A 451 35.04 -22.65 -17.89
C LYS A 451 34.56 -21.80 -19.09
N PRO A 452 35.47 -21.28 -19.95
CA PRO A 452 35.10 -20.46 -21.11
C PRO A 452 34.02 -21.07 -22.01
N GLU A 453 33.95 -22.39 -22.06
CA GLU A 453 32.99 -23.19 -22.83
C GLU A 453 31.53 -23.06 -22.36
N LEU A 454 31.30 -22.55 -21.15
CA LEU A 454 29.96 -22.41 -20.54
C LEU A 454 29.49 -20.94 -20.44
N VAL A 455 30.30 -19.99 -20.91
CA VAL A 455 30.06 -18.54 -20.75
C VAL A 455 29.02 -18.00 -21.74
N GLY A 456 28.87 -18.60 -22.93
CA GLY A 456 27.98 -18.07 -23.98
C GLY A 456 26.49 -18.43 -23.88
N GLY A 457 26.10 -19.40 -23.04
CA GLY A 457 24.72 -19.89 -23.01
C GLY A 457 23.70 -18.90 -22.45
N ALA A 458 24.10 -18.04 -21.50
CA ALA A 458 23.22 -17.04 -20.92
C ALA A 458 22.93 -15.90 -21.91
N ASP A 459 23.94 -15.44 -22.63
CA ASP A 459 23.82 -14.40 -23.66
C ASP A 459 22.92 -14.88 -24.80
N GLU A 460 23.13 -16.12 -25.28
CA GLU A 460 22.26 -16.71 -26.32
C GLU A 460 20.79 -16.82 -25.86
N VAL A 461 20.55 -17.22 -24.60
CA VAL A 461 19.18 -17.28 -24.06
C VAL A 461 18.58 -15.88 -23.94
N PHE A 462 19.34 -14.90 -23.47
CA PHE A 462 18.89 -13.51 -23.38
C PHE A 462 18.55 -12.95 -24.77
N ASP A 463 19.43 -13.14 -25.75
CA ASP A 463 19.24 -12.66 -27.12
C ASP A 463 17.99 -13.28 -27.76
N ARG A 464 17.74 -14.59 -27.56
CA ARG A 464 16.51 -15.25 -28.05
C ARG A 464 15.24 -14.76 -27.36
N LEU A 465 15.32 -14.43 -26.07
CA LEU A 465 14.18 -13.87 -25.34
C LEU A 465 13.90 -12.42 -25.73
N ALA A 466 14.95 -11.68 -26.09
CA ALA A 466 14.87 -10.31 -26.57
C ALA A 466 14.42 -10.22 -28.04
N ASP A 467 14.68 -11.26 -28.86
CA ASP A 467 14.33 -11.28 -30.28
C ASP A 467 12.84 -11.62 -30.52
N HIS A 468 12.15 -10.66 -31.14
CA HIS A 468 10.73 -10.71 -31.47
C HIS A 468 10.38 -11.76 -32.54
N ALA A 469 11.34 -12.16 -33.38
CA ALA A 469 11.11 -13.10 -34.48
C ALA A 469 10.98 -14.56 -34.00
N GLU A 470 11.70 -14.94 -32.96
CA GLU A 470 11.77 -16.34 -32.49
C GLU A 470 10.59 -16.75 -31.59
N LEU A 471 9.87 -15.79 -31.00
CA LEU A 471 8.77 -16.03 -30.06
C LEU A 471 7.36 -15.91 -30.68
N ASN A 472 7.19 -16.15 -31.98
CA ASN A 472 5.90 -15.99 -32.68
C ASN A 472 5.24 -14.60 -32.49
N GLY A 473 6.06 -13.55 -32.31
CA GLY A 473 5.58 -12.19 -32.06
C GLY A 473 5.23 -11.86 -30.60
N LEU A 474 5.54 -12.73 -29.63
CA LEU A 474 5.52 -12.38 -28.21
C LEU A 474 6.81 -11.63 -27.83
N GLN A 475 6.67 -10.37 -27.42
CA GLN A 475 7.77 -9.62 -26.81
C GLN A 475 7.83 -9.93 -25.31
N LEU A 476 8.93 -10.49 -24.83
CA LEU A 476 9.22 -10.66 -23.41
C LEU A 476 10.21 -9.60 -22.94
N ASP A 477 9.89 -8.91 -21.85
CA ASP A 477 10.78 -7.93 -21.24
C ASP A 477 11.78 -8.63 -20.31
N ALA A 478 12.97 -8.96 -20.84
CA ALA A 478 14.01 -9.70 -20.14
C ALA A 478 15.15 -8.80 -19.61
N VAL A 479 15.83 -9.26 -18.56
CA VAL A 479 17.09 -8.67 -18.06
C VAL A 479 18.14 -9.76 -17.84
N LEU A 480 19.39 -9.46 -18.16
CA LEU A 480 20.55 -10.32 -17.88
C LEU A 480 21.25 -9.82 -16.61
N ASP A 481 21.43 -10.70 -15.62
CA ASP A 481 22.31 -10.44 -14.47
C ASP A 481 23.70 -10.99 -14.78
N ASP A 482 24.57 -10.12 -15.30
CA ASP A 482 25.94 -10.39 -15.72
C ASP A 482 27.00 -10.13 -14.63
N ARG A 483 26.56 -9.75 -13.42
CA ARG A 483 27.47 -9.39 -12.32
C ARG A 483 28.41 -10.54 -11.93
N GLU A 484 29.62 -10.24 -11.49
CA GLU A 484 30.57 -11.25 -10.98
C GLU A 484 30.23 -11.72 -9.55
N LEU A 485 29.00 -12.21 -9.36
CA LEU A 485 28.46 -12.72 -8.09
C LEU A 485 28.08 -14.19 -8.21
N SER A 486 28.04 -14.90 -7.08
CA SER A 486 27.59 -16.30 -7.09
C SER A 486 26.09 -16.39 -7.37
N LEU A 487 25.68 -17.51 -7.96
CA LEU A 487 24.28 -17.74 -8.32
C LEU A 487 23.32 -17.57 -7.15
N GLY A 488 23.70 -17.98 -5.94
CA GLY A 488 22.86 -17.82 -4.74
C GLY A 488 22.54 -16.35 -4.41
N TRP A 489 23.53 -15.47 -4.52
CA TRP A 489 23.31 -14.02 -4.33
C TRP A 489 22.38 -13.45 -5.40
N LYS A 490 22.57 -13.86 -6.66
CA LYS A 490 21.73 -13.40 -7.76
C LYS A 490 20.29 -13.89 -7.68
N MET A 491 20.08 -15.14 -7.28
CA MET A 491 18.75 -15.69 -7.04
C MET A 491 18.03 -14.94 -5.93
N ASN A 492 18.73 -14.62 -4.84
CA ASN A 492 18.16 -13.84 -3.75
C ASN A 492 17.78 -12.42 -4.19
N ASP A 493 18.63 -11.74 -4.96
CA ASP A 493 18.30 -10.41 -5.52
C ASP A 493 17.10 -10.48 -6.49
N ALA A 494 17.01 -11.54 -7.30
CA ALA A 494 15.90 -11.76 -8.21
C ALA A 494 14.59 -11.98 -7.44
N ASP A 495 14.59 -12.81 -6.39
CA ASP A 495 13.43 -13.06 -5.53
C ASP A 495 12.97 -11.78 -4.80
N LEU A 496 13.92 -10.93 -4.34
CA LEU A 496 13.61 -9.68 -3.64
C LEU A 496 12.98 -8.61 -4.52
N ALA A 497 13.39 -8.53 -5.80
CA ALA A 497 13.11 -7.38 -6.65
C ALA A 497 12.19 -7.68 -7.84
N LEU A 498 12.04 -8.94 -8.23
CA LEU A 498 11.45 -9.34 -9.50
C LEU A 498 10.45 -10.48 -9.32
N THR A 499 9.37 -10.44 -10.11
CA THR A 499 8.47 -11.60 -10.20
C THR A 499 9.18 -12.67 -11.00
N VAL A 500 9.77 -13.64 -10.33
CA VAL A 500 10.31 -14.82 -11.00
C VAL A 500 9.12 -15.62 -11.52
N LEU A 501 9.00 -15.72 -12.84
CA LEU A 501 8.12 -16.66 -13.52
C LEU A 501 8.55 -18.08 -13.09
N GLN A 502 7.90 -18.61 -12.06
CA GLN A 502 8.08 -19.99 -11.65
C GLN A 502 7.61 -20.88 -12.80
N VAL A 503 8.53 -21.65 -13.37
CA VAL A 503 8.23 -22.60 -14.44
C VAL A 503 7.24 -23.63 -13.90
N ASN A 504 6.01 -23.62 -14.40
CA ASN A 504 5.01 -24.62 -14.07
C ASN A 504 5.47 -26.00 -14.59
N LEU A 505 5.85 -26.89 -13.69
CA LEU A 505 6.33 -28.25 -14.01
C LEU A 505 5.29 -29.08 -14.79
N ASP A 506 4.00 -28.74 -14.69
CA ASP A 506 2.92 -29.38 -15.44
C ASP A 506 2.94 -29.03 -16.94
N SER A 507 3.61 -27.95 -17.33
CA SER A 507 3.79 -27.56 -18.74
C SER A 507 4.96 -28.26 -19.44
N LEU A 508 5.90 -28.85 -18.69
CA LEU A 508 7.10 -29.49 -19.24
C LEU A 508 6.81 -30.89 -19.78
N SER A 509 7.42 -31.27 -20.91
CA SER A 509 7.33 -32.64 -21.42
C SER A 509 8.01 -33.64 -20.47
N ALA A 510 7.62 -34.93 -20.54
CA ALA A 510 8.24 -35.98 -19.73
C ALA A 510 9.77 -36.08 -19.98
N GLN A 511 10.22 -35.77 -21.20
CA GLN A 511 11.64 -35.75 -21.55
C GLN A 511 12.38 -34.59 -20.88
N GLN A 512 11.80 -33.39 -20.85
CA GLN A 512 12.36 -32.22 -20.15
C GLN A 512 12.39 -32.43 -18.63
N LEU A 513 11.31 -32.98 -18.05
CA LEU A 513 11.27 -33.33 -16.63
C LEU A 513 12.32 -34.39 -16.27
N SER A 514 12.56 -35.36 -17.14
CA SER A 514 13.61 -36.37 -16.93
C SER A 514 15.03 -35.78 -16.97
N GLN A 515 15.26 -34.74 -17.79
CA GLN A 515 16.54 -34.04 -17.84
C GLN A 515 16.76 -33.19 -16.59
N VAL A 516 15.73 -32.45 -16.14
CA VAL A 516 15.77 -31.67 -14.90
C VAL A 516 15.98 -32.58 -13.69
N LYS A 517 15.29 -33.74 -13.65
CA LYS A 517 15.52 -34.77 -12.62
C LYS A 517 16.99 -35.21 -12.59
N LYS A 518 17.55 -35.59 -13.74
CA LYS A 518 18.94 -36.06 -13.84
C LYS A 518 19.94 -35.02 -13.32
N GLN A 519 19.74 -33.75 -13.66
CA GLN A 519 20.60 -32.68 -13.19
C GLN A 519 20.48 -32.47 -11.66
N LEU A 520 19.25 -32.50 -11.12
CA LEU A 520 19.03 -32.40 -9.68
C LEU A 520 19.61 -33.60 -8.92
N ASP A 521 19.52 -34.82 -9.47
CA ASP A 521 20.14 -36.03 -8.91
C ASP A 521 21.66 -35.85 -8.80
N GLU A 522 22.33 -35.43 -9.87
CA GLU A 522 23.79 -35.19 -9.91
C GLU A 522 24.22 -34.08 -8.92
N GLU A 523 23.43 -33.00 -8.82
CA GLU A 523 23.68 -31.91 -7.87
C GLU A 523 23.52 -32.37 -6.41
N VAL A 524 22.45 -33.10 -6.09
CA VAL A 524 22.21 -33.62 -4.72
C VAL A 524 23.30 -34.60 -4.33
N GLU A 525 23.74 -35.47 -5.23
CA GLU A 525 24.85 -36.40 -4.97
C GLU A 525 26.15 -35.63 -4.67
N HIS A 526 26.48 -34.63 -5.48
CA HIS A 526 27.68 -33.81 -5.28
C HIS A 526 27.66 -33.04 -3.95
N LEU A 527 26.52 -32.43 -3.60
CA LEU A 527 26.36 -31.68 -2.36
C LEU A 527 26.41 -32.61 -1.14
N THR A 528 25.81 -33.80 -1.23
CA THR A 528 25.87 -34.81 -0.16
C THR A 528 27.29 -35.32 0.08
N ASN A 529 28.06 -35.54 -0.99
CA ASN A 529 29.47 -35.89 -0.89
C ASN A 529 30.30 -34.78 -0.23
N SER A 530 30.05 -33.52 -0.62
CA SER A 530 30.72 -32.35 -0.03
C SER A 530 30.37 -32.17 1.45
N PHE A 531 29.10 -32.37 1.82
CA PHE A 531 28.61 -32.35 3.20
C PHE A 531 29.34 -33.39 4.06
N THR A 532 29.46 -34.62 3.56
CA THR A 532 30.18 -35.71 4.23
C THR A 532 31.67 -35.37 4.43
N GLN A 533 32.33 -34.78 3.42
CA GLN A 533 33.73 -34.37 3.51
C GLN A 533 33.95 -33.24 4.52
N LEU A 534 33.08 -32.24 4.55
CA LEU A 534 33.16 -31.13 5.51
C LEU A 534 32.94 -31.61 6.94
N HIS A 535 31.99 -32.53 7.15
CA HIS A 535 31.75 -33.12 8.47
C HIS A 535 32.96 -33.94 8.94
N ALA A 536 33.58 -34.71 8.05
CA ALA A 536 34.82 -35.43 8.35
C ALA A 536 35.99 -34.47 8.68
N ALA A 537 36.13 -33.36 7.95
CA ALA A 537 37.13 -32.33 8.24
C ALA A 537 36.89 -31.65 9.60
N GLN A 538 35.63 -31.34 9.93
CA GLN A 538 35.28 -30.74 11.22
C GLN A 538 35.64 -31.66 12.39
N GLN A 539 35.41 -32.97 12.26
CA GLN A 539 35.80 -33.94 13.30
C GLN A 539 37.33 -33.98 13.49
N LYS A 540 38.11 -33.98 12.41
CA LYS A 540 39.58 -33.89 12.50
C LYS A 540 40.05 -32.64 13.25
N PHE A 541 39.47 -31.48 12.96
CA PHE A 541 39.82 -30.25 13.69
C PHE A 541 39.38 -30.26 15.15
N LYS A 542 38.25 -30.88 15.48
CA LYS A 542 37.81 -31.11 16.87
C LYS A 542 38.79 -32.02 17.62
N GLU A 543 39.30 -33.06 16.97
CA GLU A 543 40.34 -33.93 17.54
C GLU A 543 41.65 -33.17 17.77
N CYS A 544 42.12 -32.40 16.79
CA CYS A 544 43.31 -31.55 16.95
C CYS A 544 43.15 -30.55 18.12
N LEU A 545 41.99 -29.88 18.21
CA LEU A 545 41.68 -28.96 19.31
C LEU A 545 41.72 -29.66 20.67
N ARG A 546 41.19 -30.89 20.75
CA ARG A 546 41.25 -31.70 21.97
C ARG A 546 42.68 -32.07 22.35
N CYS A 547 43.52 -32.44 21.38
CA CYS A 547 44.92 -32.76 21.61
C CYS A 547 45.72 -31.56 22.14
N VAL A 548 45.51 -30.37 21.57
CA VAL A 548 46.18 -29.13 22.01
C VAL A 548 45.70 -28.73 23.41
N LYS A 549 44.38 -28.78 23.69
CA LYS A 549 43.82 -28.45 25.01
C LYS A 549 44.19 -29.45 26.11
N ALA A 550 44.50 -30.70 25.75
CA ALA A 550 44.91 -31.74 26.71
C ALA A 550 46.37 -31.60 27.17
N GLN A 551 47.18 -30.73 26.54
CA GLN A 551 48.52 -30.42 27.02
C GLN A 551 48.44 -29.50 28.24
N THR A 552 48.82 -30.02 29.41
CA THR A 552 49.06 -29.20 30.61
C THR A 552 50.40 -28.47 30.50
N PRO A 553 50.45 -27.15 30.77
CA PRO A 553 51.71 -26.41 30.82
C PRO A 553 52.59 -27.03 31.91
N SER A 554 53.73 -27.54 31.50
CA SER A 554 54.71 -28.13 32.41
C SER A 554 55.67 -27.02 32.80
N SER A 555 55.71 -26.67 34.09
CA SER A 555 56.65 -25.70 34.64
C SER A 555 58.09 -26.14 34.34
N GLY A 556 58.69 -25.61 33.28
CA GLY A 556 60.15 -25.54 33.04
C GLY A 556 60.94 -26.84 32.90
N ASP A 557 60.38 -28.04 33.12
CA ASP A 557 61.11 -29.30 33.05
C ASP A 557 60.80 -30.11 31.78
N LYS A 558 61.88 -30.66 31.19
CA LYS A 558 61.87 -31.49 29.97
C LYS A 558 60.87 -32.64 30.12
N LYS A 559 59.87 -32.70 29.24
CA LYS A 559 58.84 -33.74 29.25
C LYS A 559 59.30 -34.95 28.44
N ASP A 560 59.48 -36.08 29.10
CA ASP A 560 59.76 -37.36 28.44
C ASP A 560 58.51 -37.81 27.65
N ILE A 561 58.71 -38.09 26.36
CA ILE A 561 57.69 -38.59 25.45
C ILE A 561 58.16 -39.87 24.75
N LEU A 562 57.22 -40.65 24.26
CA LEU A 562 57.49 -41.79 23.40
C LEU A 562 57.33 -41.34 21.95
N VAL A 563 58.44 -41.25 21.23
CA VAL A 563 58.46 -40.88 19.81
C VAL A 563 58.26 -42.16 18.98
N PRO A 564 57.18 -42.26 18.20
CA PRO A 564 56.98 -43.40 17.30
C PRO A 564 58.01 -43.34 16.15
N LEU A 565 58.79 -44.40 15.98
CA LEU A 565 59.62 -44.61 14.78
C LEU A 565 58.87 -45.43 13.72
N THR A 566 57.97 -46.31 14.17
CA THR A 566 57.03 -47.05 13.33
C THR A 566 55.72 -47.22 14.11
N ASN A 567 54.69 -47.77 13.47
CA ASN A 567 53.40 -48.06 14.12
C ASN A 567 53.49 -49.00 15.32
N SER A 568 54.63 -49.69 15.51
CA SER A 568 54.82 -50.68 16.58
C SER A 568 56.08 -50.43 17.43
N LEU A 569 56.87 -49.40 17.12
CA LEU A 569 58.14 -49.11 17.79
C LEU A 569 58.19 -47.67 18.26
N TYR A 570 58.39 -47.49 19.57
CA TYR A 570 58.50 -46.19 20.21
C TYR A 570 59.84 -46.09 20.93
N VAL A 571 60.49 -44.93 20.81
CA VAL A 571 61.72 -44.61 21.55
C VAL A 571 61.48 -43.46 22.51
N LYS A 572 62.14 -43.48 23.66
CA LYS A 572 62.08 -42.36 24.61
C LYS A 572 62.79 -41.14 24.01
N GLY A 573 62.09 -40.02 23.96
CA GLY A 573 62.61 -38.72 23.57
C GLY A 573 62.19 -37.65 24.57
N GLN A 574 62.81 -36.47 24.49
CA GLN A 574 62.45 -35.32 25.32
C GLN A 574 61.96 -34.19 24.42
N LEU A 575 60.84 -33.57 24.80
CA LEU A 575 60.36 -32.36 24.12
C LEU A 575 61.28 -31.18 24.43
N ALA A 576 61.74 -30.50 23.38
CA ALA A 576 62.61 -29.33 23.49
C ALA A 576 61.84 -28.08 23.97
N ASP A 577 60.61 -27.90 23.50
CA ASP A 577 59.69 -26.83 23.91
C ASP A 577 58.27 -27.43 24.01
N PRO A 578 57.73 -27.64 25.22
CA PRO A 578 56.40 -28.22 25.40
C PRO A 578 55.25 -27.24 25.11
N ASP A 579 55.54 -25.94 24.95
CA ASP A 579 54.54 -24.89 24.77
C ASP A 579 54.31 -24.53 23.29
N ARG A 580 55.03 -25.18 22.37
CA ARG A 580 54.91 -24.97 20.92
C ARG A 580 54.55 -26.24 20.16
N VAL A 581 53.64 -26.10 19.22
CA VAL A 581 53.11 -27.18 18.37
C VAL A 581 53.19 -26.80 16.90
N ILE A 582 53.34 -27.80 16.04
CA ILE A 582 53.29 -27.63 14.59
C ILE A 582 51.83 -27.82 14.14
N VAL A 583 51.26 -26.78 13.55
CA VAL A 583 49.88 -26.73 13.05
C VAL A 583 49.89 -26.81 11.54
N ASP A 584 49.16 -27.80 10.99
CA ASP A 584 48.85 -27.84 9.56
C ASP A 584 47.80 -26.76 9.24
N VAL A 585 48.18 -25.80 8.40
CA VAL A 585 47.28 -24.69 7.98
C VAL A 585 46.62 -24.94 6.62
N GLY A 586 46.87 -26.11 6.02
CA GLY A 586 46.38 -26.52 4.70
C GLY A 586 47.46 -26.47 3.63
N THR A 587 47.15 -27.09 2.47
CA THR A 587 47.98 -27.11 1.25
C THR A 587 49.43 -27.58 1.44
N GLY A 588 49.69 -28.38 2.49
CA GLY A 588 51.01 -28.92 2.81
C GLY A 588 51.92 -27.97 3.59
N PHE A 589 51.39 -26.85 4.10
CA PHE A 589 52.13 -25.92 4.93
C PHE A 589 51.90 -26.18 6.42
N TYR A 590 53.01 -26.18 7.15
CA TYR A 590 53.04 -26.38 8.59
C TYR A 590 53.63 -25.14 9.26
N VAL A 591 52.96 -24.63 10.29
CA VAL A 591 53.36 -23.43 11.02
C VAL A 591 53.52 -23.76 12.50
N GLU A 592 54.64 -23.35 13.08
CA GLU A 592 54.88 -23.45 14.52
C GLU A 592 54.06 -22.36 15.24
N LYS A 593 53.26 -22.77 16.24
CA LYS A 593 52.43 -21.88 17.06
C LYS A 593 52.55 -22.27 18.53
N ASP A 594 52.40 -21.29 19.43
CA ASP A 594 52.18 -21.62 20.83
C ASP A 594 50.83 -22.33 21.02
N THR A 595 50.70 -23.12 22.09
CA THR A 595 49.52 -23.94 22.36
C THR A 595 48.22 -23.13 22.42
N LYS A 596 48.26 -21.88 22.91
CA LYS A 596 47.08 -21.01 22.96
C LYS A 596 46.68 -20.57 21.55
N SER A 597 47.61 -20.03 20.77
CA SER A 597 47.36 -19.62 19.38
C SER A 597 46.94 -20.79 18.48
N ALA A 598 47.42 -22.01 18.75
CA ALA A 598 47.01 -23.23 18.05
C ALA A 598 45.58 -23.65 18.41
N ALA A 599 45.20 -23.54 19.69
CA ALA A 599 43.83 -23.80 20.14
C ALA A 599 42.84 -22.81 19.52
N ASP A 600 43.17 -21.52 19.50
CA ASP A 600 42.33 -20.48 18.90
C ASP A 600 42.15 -20.75 17.39
N PHE A 601 43.22 -21.10 16.67
CA PHE A 601 43.15 -21.45 15.25
C PHE A 601 42.19 -22.62 14.96
N TYR A 602 42.28 -23.71 15.73
CA TYR A 602 41.41 -24.87 15.52
C TYR A 602 39.97 -24.60 15.95
N ASP A 603 39.74 -23.80 17.00
CA ASP A 603 38.41 -23.38 17.43
C ASP A 603 37.71 -22.53 16.35
N ASP A 604 38.42 -21.59 15.75
CA ASP A 604 37.93 -20.77 14.64
C ASP A 604 37.59 -21.62 13.41
N LYS A 605 38.44 -22.61 13.08
CA LYS A 605 38.16 -23.55 11.98
C LYS A 605 36.93 -24.41 12.24
N VAL A 606 36.73 -24.88 13.47
CA VAL A 606 35.55 -25.66 13.86
C VAL A 606 34.27 -24.82 13.73
N LYS A 607 34.31 -23.55 14.18
CA LYS A 607 33.19 -22.60 14.04
C LYS A 607 32.86 -22.29 12.59
N LEU A 608 33.87 -22.00 11.76
CA LEU A 608 33.71 -21.75 10.33
C LEU A 608 33.06 -22.96 9.62
N LEU A 609 33.56 -24.17 9.90
CA LEU A 609 32.98 -25.38 9.33
C LEU A 609 31.57 -25.66 9.86
N ALA A 610 31.25 -25.32 11.10
CA ALA A 610 29.89 -25.45 11.63
C ALA A 610 28.89 -24.57 10.88
N SER A 611 29.26 -23.31 10.58
CA SER A 611 28.44 -22.42 9.76
C SER A 611 28.22 -23.00 8.37
N ASN A 612 29.31 -23.38 7.69
CA ASN A 612 29.23 -23.92 6.32
C ASN A 612 28.42 -25.23 6.24
N ILE A 613 28.50 -26.09 7.25
CA ILE A 613 27.70 -27.33 7.34
C ILE A 613 26.22 -26.99 7.49
N SER A 614 25.87 -26.03 8.34
CA SER A 614 24.48 -25.56 8.53
C SER A 614 23.89 -24.99 7.25
N ASP A 615 24.64 -24.14 6.54
CA ASP A 615 24.20 -23.53 5.28
C ASP A 615 24.02 -24.61 4.19
N LEU A 616 24.95 -25.56 4.11
CA LEU A 616 24.89 -26.65 3.15
C LEU A 616 23.74 -27.63 3.44
N GLU A 617 23.43 -27.90 4.70
CA GLU A 617 22.31 -28.75 5.11
C GLU A 617 20.96 -28.21 4.60
N GLN A 618 20.75 -26.90 4.73
CA GLN A 618 19.54 -26.24 4.22
C GLN A 618 19.43 -26.37 2.69
N ILE A 619 20.53 -26.17 1.97
CA ILE A 619 20.59 -26.29 0.51
C ILE A 619 20.31 -27.73 0.07
N VAL A 620 20.92 -28.72 0.72
CA VAL A 620 20.69 -30.15 0.43
C VAL A 620 19.23 -30.51 0.67
N GLN A 621 18.64 -30.07 1.78
CA GLN A 621 17.24 -30.35 2.10
C GLN A 621 16.28 -29.73 1.06
N GLN A 622 16.53 -28.49 0.65
CA GLN A 622 15.74 -27.80 -0.36
C GLN A 622 15.84 -28.49 -1.73
N LYS A 623 17.05 -28.85 -2.17
CA LYS A 623 17.28 -29.53 -3.45
C LYS A 623 16.68 -30.94 -3.47
N THR A 624 16.75 -31.66 -2.35
CA THR A 624 16.11 -32.97 -2.17
C THR A 624 14.58 -32.85 -2.25
N ASN A 625 13.99 -31.81 -1.65
CA ASN A 625 12.55 -31.54 -1.77
C ASN A 625 12.15 -31.22 -3.21
N ASN A 626 12.94 -30.41 -3.92
CA ASN A 626 12.68 -30.08 -5.33
C ASN A 626 12.74 -31.33 -6.22
N LEU A 627 13.74 -32.19 -6.02
CA LEU A 627 13.85 -33.47 -6.71
C LEU A 627 12.60 -34.34 -6.48
N ARG A 628 12.12 -34.44 -5.24
CA ARG A 628 10.92 -35.20 -4.89
C ARG A 628 9.66 -34.67 -5.59
N VAL A 629 9.52 -33.35 -5.69
CA VAL A 629 8.40 -32.72 -6.41
C VAL A 629 8.47 -33.04 -7.91
N VAL A 630 9.65 -32.93 -8.53
CA VAL A 630 9.86 -33.27 -9.94
C VAL A 630 9.58 -34.76 -10.20
N GLU A 631 9.98 -35.64 -9.29
CA GLU A 631 9.70 -37.08 -9.37
C GLU A 631 8.22 -37.40 -9.32
N GLU A 632 7.46 -36.75 -8.43
CA GLU A 632 6.02 -36.97 -8.32
C GLU A 632 5.29 -36.49 -9.58
N VAL A 633 5.63 -35.30 -10.10
CA VAL A 633 5.05 -34.77 -11.35
C VAL A 633 5.39 -35.66 -12.55
N LEU A 634 6.64 -36.13 -12.64
CA LEU A 634 7.06 -37.07 -13.69
C LEU A 634 6.28 -38.38 -13.58
N ARG A 635 6.09 -38.93 -12.37
CA ARG A 635 5.33 -40.16 -12.14
C ARG A 635 3.87 -40.02 -12.56
N GLN A 636 3.21 -38.93 -12.19
CA GLN A 636 1.81 -38.67 -12.58
C GLN A 636 1.66 -38.59 -14.10
N LYS A 637 2.60 -37.96 -14.81
CA LYS A 637 2.60 -37.87 -16.29
C LYS A 637 2.89 -39.19 -16.99
N VAL A 638 3.77 -40.01 -16.44
CA VAL A 638 4.04 -41.36 -16.96
C VAL A 638 2.82 -42.27 -16.78
N LEU A 639 2.10 -42.15 -15.66
CA LEU A 639 0.86 -42.90 -15.41
C LEU A 639 -0.32 -42.42 -16.27
N ALA A 640 -0.37 -41.14 -16.65
CA ALA A 640 -1.39 -40.57 -17.53
C ALA A 640 -1.15 -40.83 -19.03
N SER A 641 0.01 -41.38 -19.41
CA SER A 641 0.33 -41.71 -20.81
C SER A 641 -0.29 -43.06 -21.20
N PRO A 642 -1.08 -43.16 -22.28
CA PRO A 642 -1.72 -44.40 -22.69
C PRO A 642 -0.67 -45.47 -23.05
N GLN A 643 -0.76 -46.65 -22.43
CA GLN A 643 0.11 -47.78 -22.79
C GLN A 643 -0.07 -48.12 -24.27
N PRO A 644 1.02 -48.37 -25.03
CA PRO A 644 0.90 -48.84 -26.40
C PRO A 644 0.22 -50.20 -26.40
N GLN A 645 -0.95 -50.29 -27.06
CA GLN A 645 -1.58 -51.56 -27.38
C GLN A 645 -0.57 -52.41 -28.16
N LYS A 646 -0.18 -53.54 -27.56
CA LYS A 646 0.59 -54.57 -28.25
C LYS A 646 -0.25 -55.08 -29.42
N ALA A 647 0.28 -54.90 -30.64
CA ALA A 647 -0.26 -55.47 -31.87
C ALA A 647 -0.16 -57.00 -31.89
#